data_AF-A0AA97DI43-F1
#
_entry.id   AF-A0AA97DI43-F1
#
_cell.length_a   1.000
_cell.length_b   1.000
_cell.length_c   1.000
_cell.angle_alpha   90.00
_cell.angle_beta   90.00
_cell.angle_gamma   90.00
#
_symmetry.space_group_name_H-M   'P 1'
#
loop_
_entity.id
_entity.type
_entity.pdbx_description
1 polymer ?
#
loop_
_entity_poly.entity_id
_entity_poly.type
_entity_poly.pdbx_seq_one_letter_code
_entity_poly.pdbx_strand_id
1 'polypeptide(L)'
;MTNEFLEKKQNSKIPLDWTLYYLRKKALTKKISKEELSWVLLNFNQKRGYYQLRGMEDTDGEKEKNKTFETLFVSEIKNSGEVIKKTGAVLYDVYFDNGWKYEKQVTKPENWLHKTKEFIVTTSLLKNGEVKRSFKIVDSEKDWMAIKEKTEQDIKKSNKTVGEYIYETLLQNPKQKIRGKLVKTIERKFYKEELHKILKTQVTFHPELKDRSLYEACLNELYPRNEAHQNNIKNKDFEYLLIDDIIFYQRPLKSKKSTISNCPYETRKFYKNGVKQAPQPLKCIPKSHPLFQEFRLWQFLRNLKIYQKESNEKGKLDIDVTDTFFENETDWVNLFEFLNTTKAIEQKQLIEYLIGIDKIEKRNKTNYRWNYVEDKKYPANETRATFLSRLKKIENLQIDEFLSKEVEYRLWHIIYSVKDKKQYCTALKTFAQKNNIEEVSFVESFLKYPPFKNEYGAYSEKAIKKLLPLMRMGTYWDETKIPKKVKNRISNIQERLESIDYDKEVFEKDKNDRLKTIVDDEIPKQFVKSFISFKNKNPLTGLNTYQACYAVYGRHSEVGTIKKWNSPSDITAYLDEFKQHSLRNPIVEQVVTETLRVVRDIWQHFGNGEKDFFNEIHVELGREMKNSSDKRKRMSDRNTENENTNTRIKSLLEELKLESNDDIRPYSSSHQEILKIYEEGVYQNPEVNYQKLTEDEILKIRKNSSPSKAEISRYKLWLEQGYISPYTKEIIPLSRLFSIDYQIEHIIPQSRYFDNSLSNKIICESEVNQLKDNRTAYEFLKDENGRIVALSNGNSVKLLNIEQYEDHCSQYFKKNRTKLKNLLSEDIPEGFINRQLNDSRYISKLIKSLLSNIVRDDGEKDATTKRLIPVTGAITSKLKHDWGLNDKWNEIITPRFKRLNTLTNTNDFGYWDDKINAFRTQVPDAISRGFNKKRIDHRHHALDALVIACCTQKHTNYLSALHAEKENFGLRDSLLIKNEQGHYTKHFQIPWNNFAIEAKAQLEKTIVSFKQNLRVINKTNNKTWQWVPQENGAFKKELVKQTIGNNWAIRKPMHKETVSGFVKIKKD
;
A
#
# COMPACT_ATOMS: atom_id res chain seq x y z
N MET A 1 7.32 -7.05 -58.63
CA MET A 1 6.78 -5.93 -57.86
C MET A 1 6.13 -4.86 -58.74
N THR A 2 6.88 -4.04 -59.49
CA THR A 2 6.28 -2.95 -60.29
C THR A 2 5.22 -3.44 -61.28
N ASN A 3 5.49 -4.54 -61.99
CA ASN A 3 4.52 -5.16 -62.90
C ASN A 3 3.24 -5.62 -62.20
N GLU A 4 3.32 -6.15 -60.97
CA GLU A 4 2.15 -6.59 -60.19
C GLU A 4 1.26 -5.42 -59.75
N PHE A 5 1.84 -4.24 -59.48
CA PHE A 5 1.08 -3.02 -59.20
C PHE A 5 0.44 -2.42 -60.47
N LEU A 6 1.14 -2.50 -61.60
CA LEU A 6 0.65 -2.07 -62.91
C LEU A 6 -0.54 -2.92 -63.39
N GLU A 7 -0.46 -4.25 -63.22
CA GLU A 7 -1.56 -5.19 -63.51
C GLU A 7 -2.84 -4.89 -62.71
N LYS A 8 -2.71 -4.30 -61.51
CA LYS A 8 -3.83 -3.87 -60.66
C LYS A 8 -4.28 -2.43 -60.91
N LYS A 9 -3.85 -1.80 -62.01
CA LYS A 9 -4.17 -0.41 -62.39
C LYS A 9 -3.75 0.64 -61.35
N GLN A 10 -2.66 0.41 -60.62
CA GLN A 10 -2.15 1.34 -59.61
C GLN A 10 -0.84 2.02 -60.09
N ASN A 11 -0.98 3.16 -60.75
CA ASN A 11 0.16 4.02 -61.15
C ASN A 11 0.69 4.85 -59.98
N SER A 12 1.45 4.23 -59.07
CA SER A 12 2.00 4.93 -57.90
C SER A 12 3.51 4.75 -57.73
N LYS A 13 4.17 5.79 -57.21
CA LYS A 13 5.58 5.73 -56.76
C LYS A 13 5.65 4.77 -55.57
N ILE A 14 6.24 3.59 -55.77
CA ILE A 14 6.32 2.53 -54.77
C ILE A 14 7.38 2.88 -53.72
N PRO A 15 7.04 2.95 -52.42
CA PRO A 15 8.02 3.13 -51.36
C PRO A 15 9.02 1.97 -51.28
N LEU A 16 10.31 2.27 -51.08
CA LEU A 16 11.38 1.27 -50.93
C LEU A 16 11.09 0.26 -49.80
N ASP A 17 10.46 0.71 -48.72
CA ASP A 17 10.04 -0.13 -47.59
C ASP A 17 9.11 -1.28 -48.01
N TRP A 18 8.38 -1.14 -49.12
CA TRP A 18 7.45 -2.18 -49.58
C TRP A 18 8.18 -3.33 -50.26
N THR A 19 9.38 -3.10 -50.80
CA THR A 19 10.24 -4.12 -51.38
C THR A 19 10.56 -5.23 -50.38
N LEU A 20 10.69 -4.91 -49.10
CA LEU A 20 10.89 -5.92 -48.05
C LEU A 20 9.74 -6.92 -47.95
N TYR A 21 8.49 -6.46 -48.06
CA TYR A 21 7.32 -7.35 -47.99
C TYR A 21 7.18 -8.18 -49.28
N TYR A 22 7.51 -7.58 -50.42
CA TYR A 22 7.63 -8.31 -51.69
C TYR A 22 8.70 -9.40 -51.61
N LEU A 23 9.90 -9.09 -51.12
CA LEU A 23 11.00 -10.05 -50.98
C LEU A 23 10.64 -11.18 -50.01
N ARG A 24 9.96 -10.88 -48.90
CA ARG A 24 9.44 -11.89 -47.97
C ARG A 24 8.46 -12.85 -48.64
N LYS A 25 7.54 -12.34 -49.48
CA LYS A 25 6.63 -13.18 -50.28
C LYS A 25 7.40 -13.99 -51.34
N LYS A 26 8.30 -13.36 -52.09
CA LYS A 26 9.12 -14.00 -53.14
C LYS A 26 9.97 -15.13 -52.56
N ALA A 27 10.60 -14.93 -51.41
CA ALA A 27 11.50 -15.88 -50.77
C ALA A 27 10.80 -17.16 -50.25
N LEU A 28 9.46 -17.20 -50.19
CA LEU A 28 8.72 -18.41 -49.86
C LEU A 28 8.74 -19.44 -50.99
N THR A 29 8.92 -19.00 -52.24
CA THR A 29 8.79 -19.87 -53.43
C THR A 29 9.94 -19.76 -54.44
N LYS A 30 10.60 -18.61 -54.53
CA LYS A 30 11.67 -18.33 -55.52
C LYS A 30 12.99 -17.97 -54.82
N LYS A 31 14.10 -18.19 -55.51
CA LYS A 31 15.43 -17.74 -55.08
C LYS A 31 15.48 -16.21 -54.97
N ILE A 32 16.07 -15.71 -53.89
CA ILE A 32 16.47 -14.30 -53.72
C ILE A 32 18.00 -14.20 -53.65
N SER A 33 18.58 -13.01 -53.83
CA SER A 33 20.03 -12.82 -53.71
C SER A 33 20.49 -12.96 -52.25
N LYS A 34 21.81 -13.10 -52.03
CA LYS A 34 22.38 -13.18 -50.67
C LYS A 34 22.18 -11.87 -49.90
N GLU A 35 22.30 -10.75 -50.59
CA GLU A 35 22.10 -9.40 -50.07
C GLU A 35 20.62 -9.18 -49.73
N GLU A 36 19.70 -9.63 -50.59
CA GLU A 36 18.25 -9.61 -50.35
C GLU A 36 17.89 -10.47 -49.12
N LEU A 37 18.46 -11.67 -48.99
CA LEU A 37 18.23 -12.56 -47.85
C LEU A 37 18.74 -11.92 -46.55
N SER A 38 19.93 -11.32 -46.60
CA SER A 38 20.50 -10.58 -45.47
C SER A 38 19.61 -9.41 -45.05
N TRP A 39 19.01 -8.69 -46.01
CA TRP A 39 18.08 -7.60 -45.73
C TRP A 39 16.79 -8.10 -45.07
N VAL A 40 16.26 -9.24 -45.52
CA VAL A 40 15.10 -9.91 -44.90
C VAL A 40 15.43 -10.34 -43.46
N LEU A 41 16.58 -10.96 -43.22
CA LEU A 41 17.02 -11.37 -41.88
C LEU A 41 17.15 -10.17 -40.92
N LEU A 42 17.74 -9.07 -41.40
CA LEU A 42 17.85 -7.83 -40.64
C LEU A 42 16.46 -7.25 -40.30
N ASN A 43 15.50 -7.33 -41.22
CA ASN A 43 14.12 -6.91 -40.98
C ASN A 43 13.47 -7.72 -39.85
N PHE A 44 13.65 -9.04 -39.82
CA PHE A 44 13.14 -9.87 -38.73
C PHE A 44 13.82 -9.57 -37.39
N ASN A 45 15.13 -9.30 -37.37
CA ASN A 45 15.84 -8.90 -36.15
C ASN A 45 15.26 -7.59 -35.56
N GLN A 46 14.94 -6.62 -36.41
CA GLN A 46 14.28 -5.37 -36.00
C GLN A 46 12.82 -5.58 -35.59
N LYS A 47 12.08 -6.47 -36.28
CA LYS A 47 10.63 -6.70 -36.11
C LYS A 47 10.31 -8.18 -35.87
N ARG A 48 10.68 -8.66 -34.69
CA ARG A 48 10.50 -10.05 -34.25
C ARG A 48 9.23 -10.34 -33.42
N GLY A 49 8.28 -9.41 -33.40
CA GLY A 49 7.02 -9.53 -32.65
C GLY A 49 7.19 -9.59 -31.13
N TYR A 50 6.06 -9.67 -30.44
CA TYR A 50 5.99 -9.73 -28.98
C TYR A 50 6.09 -11.17 -28.47
N TYR A 51 6.99 -11.41 -27.51
CA TYR A 51 7.07 -12.70 -26.83
C TYR A 51 6.30 -12.64 -25.52
N GLN A 52 5.17 -13.35 -25.49
CA GLN A 52 4.33 -13.38 -24.32
C GLN A 52 4.81 -14.44 -23.35
N LEU A 53 5.16 -14.00 -22.14
CA LEU A 53 5.44 -14.92 -21.04
C LEU A 53 4.12 -15.50 -20.52
N ARG A 54 4.20 -16.71 -19.95
CA ARG A 54 3.06 -17.36 -19.29
C ARG A 54 2.42 -16.39 -18.28
N GLY A 55 1.08 -16.33 -18.25
CA GLY A 55 0.33 -15.47 -17.33
C GLY A 55 0.13 -14.02 -17.75
N MET A 56 0.73 -13.57 -18.87
CA MET A 56 0.44 -12.26 -19.46
C MET A 56 -0.79 -12.30 -20.38
N GLU A 57 -1.47 -13.44 -20.48
CA GLU A 57 -2.66 -13.64 -21.32
C GLU A 57 -3.93 -13.08 -20.66
N ASP A 58 -3.88 -12.73 -19.37
CA ASP A 58 -5.03 -12.26 -18.60
C ASP A 58 -4.68 -11.01 -17.77
N THR A 59 -4.92 -9.84 -18.34
CA THR A 59 -5.29 -8.64 -17.58
C THR A 59 -6.73 -8.31 -17.89
N ASP A 60 -7.64 -9.09 -17.29
CA ASP A 60 -8.87 -8.64 -16.64
C ASP A 60 -9.59 -9.88 -16.12
N GLY A 61 -9.94 -9.86 -14.84
CA GLY A 61 -10.58 -10.97 -14.12
C GLY A 61 -12.02 -11.24 -14.51
N GLU A 62 -12.34 -11.23 -15.81
CA GLU A 62 -13.65 -11.57 -16.35
C GLU A 62 -13.49 -12.49 -17.58
N LYS A 63 -12.99 -13.70 -17.35
CA LYS A 63 -13.22 -14.81 -18.28
C LYS A 63 -14.58 -15.44 -17.96
N GLU A 64 -15.63 -14.72 -18.34
CA GLU A 64 -16.98 -15.28 -18.46
C GLU A 64 -17.74 -14.73 -19.67
N LYS A 65 -17.12 -13.87 -20.49
CA LYS A 65 -17.81 -13.31 -21.66
C LYS A 65 -16.93 -13.38 -22.91
N ASN A 66 -17.49 -13.88 -24.01
CA ASN A 66 -16.84 -13.95 -25.31
C ASN A 66 -16.62 -12.52 -25.84
N LYS A 67 -15.44 -11.95 -25.57
CA LYS A 67 -15.03 -10.64 -26.07
C LYS A 67 -14.44 -10.82 -27.47
N THR A 68 -15.04 -10.19 -28.47
CA THR A 68 -14.49 -10.10 -29.84
C THR A 68 -14.23 -8.65 -30.19
N PHE A 69 -13.18 -8.38 -30.97
CA PHE A 69 -12.96 -7.05 -31.52
C PHE A 69 -13.59 -7.00 -32.89
N GLU A 70 -14.50 -6.05 -33.10
CA GLU A 70 -15.24 -5.90 -34.35
C GLU A 70 -15.03 -4.50 -34.91
N THR A 71 -14.95 -4.44 -36.24
CA THR A 71 -14.89 -3.19 -36.99
C THR A 71 -16.23 -3.06 -37.69
N LEU A 72 -17.09 -2.19 -37.17
CA LEU A 72 -18.50 -2.12 -37.56
C LEU A 72 -18.76 -0.83 -38.35
N PHE A 73 -19.44 -0.96 -39.49
CA PHE A 73 -19.88 0.19 -40.27
C PHE A 73 -21.26 0.63 -39.81
N VAL A 74 -21.43 1.92 -39.53
CA VAL A 74 -22.74 2.46 -39.13
C VAL A 74 -23.61 2.63 -40.38
N SER A 75 -24.61 1.75 -40.50
CA SER A 75 -25.54 1.72 -41.64
C SER A 75 -26.70 2.70 -41.46
N GLU A 76 -27.26 2.79 -40.25
CA GLU A 76 -28.47 3.56 -39.99
C GLU A 76 -28.45 4.20 -38.59
N ILE A 77 -29.03 5.40 -38.48
CA ILE A 77 -29.25 6.09 -37.21
C ILE A 77 -30.71 6.53 -37.13
N LYS A 78 -31.42 6.15 -36.06
CA LYS A 78 -32.83 6.50 -35.82
C LYS A 78 -32.96 7.43 -34.64
N ASN A 79 -33.86 8.41 -34.72
CA ASN A 79 -34.20 9.24 -33.56
C ASN A 79 -34.93 8.36 -32.53
N SER A 80 -34.45 8.31 -31.28
CA SER A 80 -35.05 7.47 -30.24
C SER A 80 -36.25 8.13 -29.56
N GLY A 81 -36.53 9.42 -29.84
CA GLY A 81 -37.63 10.18 -29.24
C GLY A 81 -37.33 10.72 -27.83
N GLU A 82 -36.13 10.44 -27.28
CA GLU A 82 -35.72 10.83 -25.94
C GLU A 82 -34.79 12.06 -25.96
N VAL A 83 -34.90 12.91 -24.93
CA VAL A 83 -34.12 14.15 -24.81
C VAL A 83 -33.41 14.21 -23.46
N ILE A 84 -32.14 14.65 -23.44
CA ILE A 84 -31.39 14.81 -22.19
C ILE A 84 -31.98 15.96 -21.36
N LYS A 85 -32.60 15.63 -20.22
CA LYS A 85 -33.30 16.58 -19.31
C LYS A 85 -32.51 17.82 -18.90
N LYS A 86 -31.16 17.76 -18.90
CA LYS A 86 -30.28 18.88 -18.51
C LYS A 86 -29.81 19.76 -19.68
N THR A 87 -29.81 19.25 -20.91
CA THR A 87 -29.15 19.93 -22.04
C THR A 87 -30.04 20.05 -23.28
N GLY A 88 -31.24 19.47 -23.29
CA GLY A 88 -32.17 19.52 -24.42
C GLY A 88 -31.70 18.74 -25.66
N ALA A 89 -30.64 17.93 -25.56
CA ALA A 89 -30.08 17.22 -26.71
C ALA A 89 -30.89 15.95 -27.04
N VAL A 90 -31.27 15.79 -28.30
CA VAL A 90 -32.00 14.63 -28.85
C VAL A 90 -31.08 13.41 -28.90
N LEU A 91 -31.61 12.25 -28.50
CA LEU A 91 -30.91 10.97 -28.49
C LEU A 91 -31.24 10.15 -29.75
N TYR A 92 -30.22 9.46 -30.25
CA TYR A 92 -30.32 8.65 -31.46
C TYR A 92 -29.82 7.22 -31.21
N ASP A 93 -30.56 6.24 -31.73
CA ASP A 93 -30.20 4.83 -31.80
C ASP A 93 -29.29 4.57 -33.01
N VAL A 94 -28.23 3.79 -32.83
CA VAL A 94 -27.24 3.47 -33.87
C VAL A 94 -27.31 1.99 -34.26
N TYR A 95 -27.40 1.72 -35.55
CA TYR A 95 -27.42 0.39 -36.13
C TYR A 95 -26.20 0.17 -37.04
N PHE A 96 -25.66 -1.05 -36.98
CA PHE A 96 -24.51 -1.47 -37.77
C PHE A 96 -24.92 -2.29 -39.01
N ASP A 97 -24.04 -2.38 -39.99
CA ASP A 97 -24.18 -3.12 -41.25
C ASP A 97 -24.51 -4.61 -41.08
N ASN A 98 -24.05 -5.22 -39.99
CA ASN A 98 -24.37 -6.60 -39.62
C ASN A 98 -25.70 -6.77 -38.85
N GLY A 99 -26.53 -5.73 -38.81
CA GLY A 99 -27.84 -5.72 -38.14
C GLY A 99 -27.77 -5.56 -36.61
N TRP A 100 -26.60 -5.34 -36.02
CA TRP A 100 -26.47 -5.13 -34.57
C TRP A 100 -26.86 -3.70 -34.16
N LYS A 101 -27.50 -3.57 -33.00
CA LYS A 101 -27.83 -2.28 -32.36
C LYS A 101 -26.79 -1.94 -31.29
N TYR A 102 -26.29 -0.71 -31.30
CA TYR A 102 -25.38 -0.20 -30.27
C TYR A 102 -26.13 0.01 -28.94
N GLU A 103 -25.56 -0.46 -27.82
CA GLU A 103 -26.23 -0.45 -26.50
C GLU A 103 -26.53 0.97 -25.97
N LYS A 104 -25.85 2.01 -26.47
CA LYS A 104 -25.99 3.39 -26.00
C LYS A 104 -26.55 4.30 -27.09
N GLN A 105 -27.42 5.22 -26.71
CA GLN A 105 -27.84 6.29 -27.60
C GLN A 105 -26.75 7.37 -27.73
N VAL A 106 -26.73 8.07 -28.86
CA VAL A 106 -25.76 9.12 -29.18
C VAL A 106 -26.47 10.45 -29.42
N THR A 107 -25.81 11.57 -29.10
CA THR A 107 -26.38 12.92 -29.25
C THR A 107 -25.93 13.65 -30.52
N LYS A 108 -24.94 13.13 -31.23
CA LYS A 108 -24.33 13.76 -32.43
C LYS A 108 -24.29 12.76 -33.59
N PRO A 109 -25.37 12.61 -34.38
CA PRO A 109 -25.49 11.58 -35.42
C PRO A 109 -24.44 11.72 -36.55
N GLU A 110 -24.04 12.95 -36.91
CA GLU A 110 -23.00 13.26 -37.90
C GLU A 110 -21.61 12.64 -37.60
N ASN A 111 -21.33 12.33 -36.33
CA ASN A 111 -20.07 11.70 -35.91
C ASN A 111 -20.08 10.18 -36.05
N TRP A 112 -21.19 9.62 -36.54
CA TRP A 112 -21.43 8.18 -36.59
C TRP A 112 -21.88 7.72 -37.98
N LEU A 113 -22.80 8.43 -38.64
CA LEU A 113 -23.38 7.99 -39.91
C LEU A 113 -22.30 7.77 -40.99
N HIS A 114 -22.36 6.63 -41.69
CA HIS A 114 -21.41 6.22 -42.73
C HIS A 114 -19.93 6.16 -42.32
N LYS A 115 -19.66 6.03 -41.02
CA LYS A 115 -18.29 5.86 -40.49
C LYS A 115 -18.10 4.46 -39.94
N THR A 116 -16.91 3.91 -40.18
CA THR A 116 -16.47 2.66 -39.56
C THR A 116 -15.89 2.94 -38.18
N LYS A 117 -16.35 2.21 -37.16
CA LYS A 117 -15.83 2.31 -35.79
C LYS A 117 -15.37 0.96 -35.26
N GLU A 118 -14.37 1.00 -34.39
CA GLU A 118 -13.76 -0.17 -33.76
C GLU A 118 -14.32 -0.36 -32.35
N PHE A 119 -14.85 -1.55 -32.06
CA PHE A 119 -15.42 -1.90 -30.76
C PHE A 119 -14.86 -3.22 -30.24
N ILE A 120 -14.74 -3.33 -28.92
CA ILE A 120 -14.71 -4.62 -28.24
C ILE A 120 -16.15 -4.97 -27.89
N VAL A 121 -16.68 -5.99 -28.56
CA VAL A 121 -18.03 -6.51 -28.36
C VAL A 121 -17.95 -7.68 -27.39
N THR A 122 -18.69 -7.59 -26.30
CA THR A 122 -18.77 -8.65 -25.30
C THR A 122 -20.12 -9.32 -25.42
N THR A 123 -20.14 -10.59 -25.82
CA THR A 123 -21.36 -11.38 -25.97
C THR A 123 -21.61 -12.22 -24.73
N SER A 124 -22.80 -12.11 -24.16
CA SER A 124 -23.26 -12.89 -23.00
C SER A 124 -24.67 -13.43 -23.25
N LEU A 125 -24.89 -14.70 -22.93
CA LEU A 125 -26.22 -15.32 -22.93
C LEU A 125 -26.93 -15.00 -21.62
N LEU A 126 -28.13 -14.44 -21.72
CA LEU A 126 -29.03 -14.23 -20.59
C LEU A 126 -29.75 -15.55 -20.23
N LYS A 127 -30.27 -15.66 -19.01
CA LYS A 127 -30.96 -16.88 -18.51
C LYS A 127 -32.21 -17.25 -19.33
N ASN A 128 -32.77 -16.30 -20.09
CA ASN A 128 -33.90 -16.47 -20.99
C ASN A 128 -33.50 -16.92 -22.42
N GLY A 129 -32.21 -17.16 -22.68
CA GLY A 129 -31.71 -17.54 -24.00
C GLY A 129 -31.37 -16.35 -24.93
N GLU A 130 -31.67 -15.11 -24.54
CA GLU A 130 -31.36 -13.93 -25.35
C GLU A 130 -29.87 -13.56 -25.30
N VAL A 131 -29.35 -13.09 -26.43
CA VAL A 131 -27.94 -12.72 -26.57
C VAL A 131 -27.77 -11.23 -26.30
N LYS A 132 -27.23 -10.89 -25.13
CA LYS A 132 -26.84 -9.51 -24.80
C LYS A 132 -25.44 -9.22 -25.34
N ARG A 133 -25.29 -8.11 -26.07
CA ARG A 133 -24.00 -7.62 -26.59
C ARG A 133 -23.71 -6.24 -26.03
N SER A 134 -22.58 -6.08 -25.35
CA SER A 134 -22.09 -4.77 -24.90
C SER A 134 -20.91 -4.30 -25.72
N PHE A 135 -20.86 -3.02 -26.05
CA PHE A 135 -19.88 -2.43 -26.96
C PHE A 135 -18.97 -1.44 -26.21
N LYS A 136 -17.66 -1.71 -26.21
CA LYS A 136 -16.65 -0.80 -25.65
C LYS A 136 -15.84 -0.18 -26.80
N ILE A 137 -15.78 1.15 -26.86
CA ILE A 137 -14.90 1.87 -27.81
C ILE A 137 -13.45 1.51 -27.48
N VAL A 138 -12.68 1.21 -28.52
CA VAL A 138 -11.29 0.77 -28.40
C VAL A 138 -10.39 1.94 -28.02
N ASP A 139 -9.68 1.79 -26.90
CA ASP A 139 -8.56 2.65 -26.53
C ASP A 139 -7.26 1.96 -26.97
N SER A 140 -6.54 2.53 -27.94
CA SER A 140 -5.37 1.88 -28.54
C SER A 140 -4.22 1.59 -27.57
N GLU A 141 -4.12 2.34 -26.46
CA GLU A 141 -3.08 2.11 -25.45
C GLU A 141 -3.49 1.03 -24.45
N LYS A 142 -4.77 1.04 -24.04
CA LYS A 142 -5.28 0.12 -23.01
C LYS A 142 -5.71 -1.22 -23.57
N ASP A 143 -6.25 -1.25 -24.78
CA ASP A 143 -6.90 -2.42 -25.39
C ASP A 143 -6.01 -3.14 -26.42
N TRP A 144 -4.68 -2.94 -26.36
CA TRP A 144 -3.73 -3.49 -27.33
C TRP A 144 -3.79 -5.02 -27.47
N MET A 145 -4.15 -5.74 -26.40
CA MET A 145 -4.31 -7.20 -26.40
C MET A 145 -5.45 -7.67 -27.30
N ALA A 146 -6.61 -6.99 -27.27
CA ALA A 146 -7.75 -7.33 -28.12
C ALA A 146 -7.44 -7.02 -29.60
N ILE A 147 -6.77 -5.90 -29.86
CA ILE A 147 -6.34 -5.53 -31.23
C ILE A 147 -5.33 -6.53 -31.78
N LYS A 148 -4.39 -6.97 -30.94
CA LYS A 148 -3.44 -8.04 -31.24
C LYS A 148 -4.19 -9.32 -31.63
N GLU A 149 -5.11 -9.79 -30.77
CA GLU A 149 -5.83 -11.05 -30.99
C GLU A 149 -6.61 -11.05 -32.30
N LYS A 150 -7.28 -9.94 -32.64
CA LYS A 150 -7.92 -9.80 -33.95
C LYS A 150 -6.92 -9.90 -35.10
N THR A 151 -5.84 -9.11 -35.05
CA THR A 151 -4.84 -9.10 -36.13
C THR A 151 -4.30 -10.52 -36.37
N GLU A 152 -4.09 -11.27 -35.29
CA GLU A 152 -3.68 -12.68 -35.35
C GLU A 152 -4.75 -13.60 -35.93
N GLN A 153 -6.03 -13.38 -35.61
CA GLN A 153 -7.15 -14.12 -36.20
C GLN A 153 -7.29 -13.82 -37.69
N ASP A 154 -7.19 -12.56 -38.11
CA ASP A 154 -7.29 -12.15 -39.52
C ASP A 154 -6.18 -12.78 -40.36
N ILE A 155 -4.93 -12.76 -39.86
CA ILE A 155 -3.80 -13.42 -40.50
C ILE A 155 -4.05 -14.94 -40.61
N LYS A 156 -4.50 -15.59 -39.53
CA LYS A 156 -4.81 -17.03 -39.54
C LYS A 156 -5.93 -17.38 -40.53
N LYS A 157 -7.03 -16.64 -40.54
CA LYS A 157 -8.15 -16.84 -41.47
C LYS A 157 -7.71 -16.67 -42.92
N SER A 158 -6.78 -15.76 -43.18
CA SER A 158 -6.24 -15.56 -44.53
C SER A 158 -5.33 -16.69 -45.02
N ASN A 159 -4.90 -17.59 -44.11
CA ASN A 159 -3.93 -18.67 -44.35
C ASN A 159 -2.59 -18.20 -44.97
N LYS A 160 -2.22 -16.92 -44.76
CA LYS A 160 -1.02 -16.27 -45.31
C LYS A 160 0.01 -16.00 -44.23
N THR A 161 1.26 -15.85 -44.65
CA THR A 161 2.32 -15.34 -43.75
C THR A 161 2.17 -13.83 -43.50
N VAL A 162 2.85 -13.27 -42.49
CA VAL A 162 2.69 -11.85 -42.15
C VAL A 162 3.18 -10.95 -43.29
N GLY A 163 4.32 -11.29 -43.91
CA GLY A 163 4.86 -10.55 -45.04
C GLY A 163 3.94 -10.58 -46.26
N GLU A 164 3.39 -11.75 -46.57
CA GLU A 164 2.45 -11.95 -47.67
C GLU A 164 1.13 -11.21 -47.46
N TYR A 165 0.55 -11.31 -46.25
CA TYR A 165 -0.68 -10.59 -45.87
C TYR A 165 -0.51 -9.07 -46.02
N ILE A 166 0.61 -8.53 -45.55
CA ILE A 166 0.91 -7.10 -45.69
C ILE A 166 1.05 -6.73 -47.17
N TYR A 167 1.85 -7.48 -47.94
CA TYR A 167 2.11 -7.15 -49.35
C TYR A 167 0.83 -7.17 -50.19
N GLU A 168 -0.03 -8.18 -50.01
CA GLU A 168 -1.27 -8.27 -50.76
C GLU A 168 -2.30 -7.22 -50.37
N THR A 169 -2.32 -6.84 -49.09
CA THR A 169 -3.17 -5.72 -48.66
C THR A 169 -2.69 -4.41 -49.28
N LEU A 170 -1.37 -4.20 -49.43
CA LEU A 170 -0.82 -3.02 -50.11
C LEU A 170 -1.12 -3.01 -51.61
N LEU A 171 -1.11 -4.18 -52.26
CA LEU A 171 -1.54 -4.33 -53.66
C LEU A 171 -3.02 -3.95 -53.85
N GLN A 172 -3.88 -4.19 -52.84
CA GLN A 172 -5.29 -3.80 -52.90
C GLN A 172 -5.50 -2.33 -52.51
N ASN A 173 -4.80 -1.85 -51.47
CA ASN A 173 -4.91 -0.49 -50.96
C ASN A 173 -3.51 0.11 -50.64
N PRO A 174 -2.90 0.82 -51.61
CA PRO A 174 -1.59 1.46 -51.45
C PRO A 174 -1.52 2.50 -50.33
N LYS A 175 -2.65 3.11 -49.96
CA LYS A 175 -2.72 4.13 -48.89
C LYS A 175 -2.80 3.51 -47.49
N GLN A 176 -2.79 2.17 -47.39
CA GLN A 176 -2.92 1.48 -46.10
C GLN A 176 -1.69 1.69 -45.23
N LYS A 177 -1.91 2.29 -44.05
CA LYS A 177 -0.86 2.44 -43.04
C LYS A 177 -0.52 1.06 -42.44
N ILE A 178 0.69 0.57 -42.68
CA ILE A 178 1.14 -0.74 -42.18
C ILE A 178 1.33 -0.69 -40.67
N ARG A 179 2.24 0.17 -40.20
CA ARG A 179 2.59 0.30 -38.77
C ARG A 179 1.51 1.06 -38.02
N GLY A 180 0.96 0.46 -36.97
CA GLY A 180 0.00 1.13 -36.10
C GLY A 180 -1.45 1.09 -36.60
N LYS A 181 -1.73 0.50 -37.78
CA LYS A 181 -3.11 0.29 -38.28
C LYS A 181 -3.32 -1.13 -38.81
N LEU A 182 -2.66 -1.54 -39.91
CA LEU A 182 -2.83 -2.88 -40.49
C LEU A 182 -2.27 -3.99 -39.59
N VAL A 183 -1.02 -3.85 -39.16
CA VAL A 183 -0.37 -4.78 -38.23
C VAL A 183 0.21 -3.96 -37.08
N LYS A 184 -0.42 -4.05 -35.91
CA LYS A 184 0.08 -3.43 -34.67
C LYS A 184 1.07 -4.36 -33.97
N THR A 185 0.64 -5.04 -32.92
CA THR A 185 1.43 -5.99 -32.15
C THR A 185 0.88 -7.37 -32.41
N ILE A 186 1.73 -8.31 -32.82
CA ILE A 186 1.38 -9.73 -32.98
C ILE A 186 2.43 -10.59 -32.26
N GLU A 187 2.06 -11.83 -31.96
CA GLU A 187 2.97 -12.80 -31.36
C GLU A 187 4.17 -13.09 -32.24
N ARG A 188 5.31 -13.23 -31.55
CA ARG A 188 6.57 -13.67 -32.14
C ARG A 188 6.44 -14.96 -32.95
N LYS A 189 5.50 -15.85 -32.62
CA LYS A 189 5.30 -17.13 -33.33
C LYS A 189 5.03 -16.92 -34.83
N PHE A 190 4.25 -15.90 -35.21
CA PHE A 190 3.90 -15.64 -36.61
C PHE A 190 5.13 -15.26 -37.44
N TYR A 191 5.96 -14.36 -36.90
CA TYR A 191 7.23 -14.00 -37.54
C TYR A 191 8.22 -15.16 -37.55
N LYS A 192 8.24 -15.97 -36.48
CA LYS A 192 9.11 -17.14 -36.39
C LYS A 192 8.74 -18.20 -37.44
N GLU A 193 7.45 -18.50 -37.58
CA GLU A 193 6.92 -19.46 -38.56
C GLU A 193 7.16 -18.99 -40.00
N GLU A 194 6.97 -17.70 -40.27
CA GLU A 194 7.29 -17.13 -41.59
C GLU A 194 8.78 -17.24 -41.91
N LEU A 195 9.66 -16.83 -40.99
CA LEU A 195 11.10 -16.90 -41.23
C LEU A 195 11.57 -18.35 -41.39
N HIS A 196 11.00 -19.27 -40.61
CA HIS A 196 11.26 -20.70 -40.76
C HIS A 196 10.90 -21.21 -42.17
N LYS A 197 9.72 -20.86 -42.68
CA LYS A 197 9.32 -21.22 -44.05
C LYS A 197 10.26 -20.61 -45.10
N ILE A 198 10.61 -19.32 -44.95
CA ILE A 198 11.55 -18.64 -45.86
C ILE A 198 12.90 -19.35 -45.86
N LEU A 199 13.50 -19.59 -44.69
CA LEU A 199 14.81 -20.23 -44.59
C LEU A 199 14.79 -21.66 -45.13
N LYS A 200 13.76 -22.45 -44.82
CA LYS A 200 13.61 -23.81 -45.35
C LYS A 200 13.60 -23.83 -46.88
N THR A 201 12.91 -22.88 -47.52
CA THR A 201 12.95 -22.71 -48.99
C THR A 201 14.31 -22.20 -49.46
N GLN A 202 14.87 -21.16 -48.85
CA GLN A 202 16.12 -20.56 -49.34
C GLN A 202 17.35 -21.48 -49.16
N VAL A 203 17.35 -22.37 -48.17
CA VAL A 203 18.39 -23.39 -47.98
C VAL A 203 18.48 -24.36 -49.18
N THR A 204 17.43 -24.53 -49.98
CA THR A 204 17.52 -25.34 -51.22
C THR A 204 18.22 -24.59 -52.35
N PHE A 205 18.23 -23.25 -52.32
CA PHE A 205 18.82 -22.39 -53.36
C PHE A 205 20.22 -21.87 -53.04
N HIS A 206 20.64 -21.92 -51.78
CA HIS A 206 21.92 -21.42 -51.26
C HIS A 206 22.71 -22.54 -50.55
N PRO A 207 23.64 -23.23 -51.24
CA PRO A 207 24.45 -24.32 -50.68
C PRO A 207 25.27 -23.91 -49.46
N GLU A 208 25.65 -22.65 -49.35
CA GLU A 208 26.46 -22.11 -48.24
C GLU A 208 25.74 -22.26 -46.89
N LEU A 209 24.40 -22.26 -46.87
CA LEU A 209 23.60 -22.46 -45.66
C LEU A 209 23.56 -23.92 -45.19
N LYS A 210 24.19 -24.85 -45.93
CA LYS A 210 24.36 -26.26 -45.55
C LYS A 210 25.82 -26.60 -45.21
N ASP A 211 26.74 -25.66 -45.38
CA ASP A 211 28.17 -25.88 -45.17
C ASP A 211 28.48 -25.97 -43.66
N ARG A 212 28.95 -27.14 -43.23
CA ARG A 212 29.36 -27.43 -41.85
C ARG A 212 30.59 -26.62 -41.43
N SER A 213 31.55 -26.42 -42.31
CA SER A 213 32.78 -25.68 -42.02
C SER A 213 32.47 -24.21 -41.80
N LEU A 214 31.60 -23.64 -42.64
CA LEU A 214 31.13 -22.27 -42.47
C LEU A 214 30.30 -22.10 -41.19
N TYR A 215 29.49 -23.11 -40.83
CA TYR A 215 28.75 -23.11 -39.57
C TYR A 215 29.68 -23.07 -38.36
N GLU A 216 30.71 -23.92 -38.32
CA GLU A 216 31.70 -23.94 -37.25
C GLU A 216 32.47 -22.61 -37.16
N ALA A 217 32.86 -22.04 -38.30
CA ALA A 217 33.47 -20.71 -38.35
C ALA A 217 32.57 -19.62 -37.73
N CYS A 218 31.27 -19.65 -38.03
CA CYS A 218 30.29 -18.73 -37.42
C CYS A 218 30.21 -18.90 -35.90
N LEU A 219 30.24 -20.13 -35.38
CA LEU A 219 30.19 -20.39 -33.94
C LEU A 219 31.43 -19.88 -33.22
N ASN A 220 32.60 -20.02 -33.84
CA ASN A 220 33.87 -19.52 -33.31
C ASN A 220 33.88 -17.99 -33.24
N GLU A 221 33.37 -17.32 -34.28
CA GLU A 221 33.29 -15.86 -34.34
C GLU A 221 32.24 -15.27 -33.38
N LEU A 222 31.07 -15.90 -33.27
CA LEU A 222 29.98 -15.40 -32.42
C LEU A 222 30.23 -15.66 -30.92
N TYR A 223 30.89 -16.77 -30.58
CA TYR A 223 31.04 -17.24 -29.20
C TYR A 223 32.49 -17.51 -28.77
N PRO A 224 33.46 -16.62 -29.04
CA PRO A 224 34.90 -16.90 -28.91
C PRO A 224 35.36 -17.19 -27.47
N ARG A 225 34.52 -16.93 -26.46
CA ARG A 225 34.83 -17.14 -25.03
C ARG A 225 33.76 -17.97 -24.31
N ASN A 226 32.97 -18.75 -25.04
CA ASN A 226 31.87 -19.55 -24.48
C ASN A 226 31.81 -20.95 -25.12
N GLU A 227 32.87 -21.74 -24.89
CA GLU A 227 33.01 -23.12 -25.39
C GLU A 227 31.81 -24.00 -25.00
N ALA A 228 31.26 -23.82 -23.81
CA ALA A 228 30.08 -24.58 -23.36
C ALA A 228 28.86 -24.35 -24.27
N HIS A 229 28.65 -23.11 -24.71
CA HIS A 229 27.55 -22.80 -25.65
C HIS A 229 27.87 -23.30 -27.05
N GLN A 230 29.10 -23.11 -27.53
CA GLN A 230 29.56 -23.65 -28.81
C GLN A 230 29.30 -25.16 -28.90
N ASN A 231 29.72 -25.94 -27.89
CA ASN A 231 29.51 -27.38 -27.84
C ASN A 231 28.04 -27.79 -27.82
N ASN A 232 27.17 -26.99 -27.18
CA ASN A 232 25.73 -27.27 -27.12
C ASN A 232 25.04 -27.13 -28.50
N ILE A 233 25.52 -26.21 -29.34
CA ILE A 233 24.92 -25.93 -30.65
C ILE A 233 25.74 -26.45 -31.83
N LYS A 234 26.95 -26.99 -31.62
CA LYS A 234 27.84 -27.50 -32.66
C LYS A 234 27.17 -28.51 -33.62
N ASN A 235 26.25 -29.32 -33.10
CA ASN A 235 25.53 -30.34 -33.87
C ASN A 235 24.20 -29.84 -34.47
N LYS A 236 23.94 -28.53 -34.44
CA LYS A 236 22.75 -27.89 -35.03
C LYS A 236 23.10 -27.35 -36.43
N ASP A 237 22.18 -26.59 -37.02
CA ASP A 237 22.29 -26.04 -38.37
C ASP A 237 22.11 -24.51 -38.38
N PHE A 238 22.30 -23.90 -39.55
CA PHE A 238 22.09 -22.46 -39.76
C PHE A 238 20.66 -22.03 -39.47
N GLU A 239 19.68 -22.90 -39.68
CA GLU A 239 18.29 -22.62 -39.38
C GLU A 239 18.10 -22.37 -37.88
N TYR A 240 18.60 -23.27 -37.03
CA TYR A 240 18.59 -23.11 -35.59
C TYR A 240 19.38 -21.87 -35.14
N LEU A 241 20.58 -21.66 -35.69
CA LEU A 241 21.45 -20.54 -35.32
C LEU A 241 20.77 -19.19 -35.61
N LEU A 242 20.24 -18.99 -36.81
CA LEU A 242 19.59 -17.73 -37.19
C LEU A 242 18.28 -17.51 -36.43
N ILE A 243 17.44 -18.55 -36.32
CA ILE A 243 16.10 -18.42 -35.76
C ILE A 243 16.15 -18.42 -34.22
N ASP A 244 16.64 -19.48 -33.61
CA ASP A 244 16.48 -19.75 -32.17
C ASP A 244 17.59 -19.15 -31.30
N ASP A 245 18.80 -19.01 -31.83
CA ASP A 245 19.97 -18.55 -31.09
C ASP A 245 20.25 -17.03 -31.28
N ILE A 246 19.96 -16.48 -32.47
CA ILE A 246 20.22 -15.07 -32.79
C ILE A 246 18.94 -14.22 -32.79
N ILE A 247 18.04 -14.41 -33.77
CA ILE A 247 16.95 -13.46 -34.04
C ILE A 247 15.87 -13.50 -32.97
N PHE A 248 15.37 -14.69 -32.63
CA PHE A 248 14.26 -14.85 -31.69
C PHE A 248 14.68 -15.20 -30.28
N TYR A 249 15.99 -15.38 -30.04
CA TYR A 249 16.54 -15.57 -28.72
C TYR A 249 16.20 -14.39 -27.80
N GLN A 250 15.74 -14.74 -26.61
CA GLN A 250 15.46 -13.79 -25.55
C GLN A 250 16.11 -14.27 -24.27
N ARG A 251 16.96 -13.40 -23.71
CA ARG A 251 17.58 -13.67 -22.41
C ARG A 251 16.49 -13.94 -21.37
N PRO A 252 16.56 -15.04 -20.62
CA PRO A 252 15.60 -15.29 -19.56
C PRO A 252 15.69 -14.16 -18.52
N LEU A 253 14.53 -13.81 -17.94
CA LEU A 253 14.49 -12.84 -16.86
C LEU A 253 15.36 -13.32 -15.70
N LYS A 254 16.34 -12.50 -15.30
CA LYS A 254 17.20 -12.81 -14.15
C LYS A 254 16.33 -13.02 -12.91
N SER A 255 16.59 -14.10 -12.18
CA SER A 255 15.88 -14.37 -10.93
C SER A 255 16.22 -13.28 -9.92
N LYS A 256 15.20 -12.62 -9.35
CA LYS A 256 15.38 -11.65 -8.26
C LYS A 256 15.40 -12.35 -6.89
N LYS A 257 16.04 -13.51 -6.78
CA LYS A 257 16.07 -14.30 -5.53
C LYS A 257 16.73 -13.53 -4.36
N SER A 258 17.60 -12.56 -4.66
CA SER A 258 18.19 -11.67 -3.65
C SER A 258 17.17 -10.78 -2.94
N THR A 259 16.07 -10.41 -3.60
CA THR A 259 15.02 -9.55 -3.03
C THR A 259 14.03 -10.31 -2.14
N ILE A 260 14.14 -11.65 -2.08
CA ILE A 260 13.35 -12.48 -1.17
C ILE A 260 13.90 -12.30 0.24
N SER A 261 13.01 -12.07 1.20
CA SER A 261 13.37 -11.96 2.61
C SER A 261 14.09 -13.22 3.11
N ASN A 262 14.99 -13.00 4.06
CA ASN A 262 15.69 -14.06 4.78
C ASN A 262 14.79 -14.58 5.92
N CYS A 263 14.88 -15.88 6.18
CA CYS A 263 14.23 -16.51 7.33
C CYS A 263 14.93 -16.06 8.63
N PRO A 264 14.17 -15.70 9.67
CA PRO A 264 14.75 -15.23 10.93
C PRO A 264 15.45 -16.32 11.76
N TYR A 265 15.19 -17.60 11.50
CA TYR A 265 15.68 -18.72 12.32
C TYR A 265 16.74 -19.59 11.63
N GLU A 266 16.57 -19.88 10.34
CA GLU A 266 17.35 -20.91 9.67
C GLU A 266 18.47 -20.33 8.81
N THR A 267 19.68 -20.84 9.01
CA THR A 267 20.86 -20.53 8.21
C THR A 267 21.45 -21.82 7.63
N ARG A 268 22.20 -21.69 6.54
CA ARG A 268 23.01 -22.76 5.96
C ARG A 268 24.48 -22.39 6.01
N LYS A 269 25.31 -23.38 6.32
CA LYS A 269 26.77 -23.31 6.18
C LYS A 269 27.13 -24.11 4.94
N PHE A 270 28.01 -23.58 4.10
CA PHE A 270 28.47 -24.26 2.90
C PHE A 270 29.94 -23.90 2.61
N TYR A 271 30.61 -24.79 1.89
CA TYR A 271 31.97 -24.57 1.41
C TYR A 271 31.91 -24.05 -0.02
N LYS A 272 32.74 -23.07 -0.34
CA LYS A 272 32.94 -22.59 -1.71
C LYS A 272 34.43 -22.55 -1.98
N ASN A 273 34.88 -23.32 -2.97
CA ASN A 273 36.30 -23.48 -3.31
C ASN A 273 37.15 -23.91 -2.10
N GLY A 274 36.68 -24.90 -1.33
CA GLY A 274 37.37 -25.38 -0.12
C GLY A 274 37.25 -24.47 1.12
N VAL A 275 36.85 -23.21 0.96
CA VAL A 275 36.74 -22.24 2.07
C VAL A 275 35.34 -22.24 2.67
N LYS A 276 35.27 -22.42 3.99
CA LYS A 276 34.03 -22.34 4.78
C LYS A 276 33.46 -20.93 4.72
N GLN A 277 32.28 -20.77 4.14
CA GLN A 277 31.63 -19.48 4.03
C GLN A 277 30.89 -19.12 5.33
N ALA A 278 30.74 -17.81 5.57
CA ALA A 278 29.90 -17.31 6.66
C ALA A 278 28.46 -17.87 6.55
N PRO A 279 27.78 -18.18 7.68
CA PRO A 279 26.43 -18.71 7.66
C PRO A 279 25.48 -17.82 6.85
N GLN A 280 24.88 -18.38 5.80
CA GLN A 280 23.94 -17.65 4.96
C GLN A 280 22.50 -17.97 5.40
N PRO A 281 21.64 -16.97 5.66
CA PRO A 281 20.25 -17.24 5.98
C PRO A 281 19.51 -17.89 4.82
N LEU A 282 18.61 -18.83 5.13
CA LEU A 282 17.71 -19.42 4.14
C LEU A 282 16.67 -18.39 3.70
N LYS A 283 16.17 -18.50 2.47
CA LYS A 283 15.11 -17.63 1.96
C LYS A 283 13.73 -18.08 2.44
N CYS A 284 12.82 -17.13 2.60
CA CYS A 284 11.44 -17.42 2.94
C CYS A 284 10.74 -18.23 1.84
N ILE A 285 9.82 -19.12 2.25
CA ILE A 285 9.07 -20.00 1.35
C ILE A 285 8.07 -19.20 0.49
N PRO A 286 7.78 -19.61 -0.76
CA PRO A 286 6.69 -19.02 -1.53
C PRO A 286 5.32 -19.27 -0.89
N LYS A 287 4.40 -18.30 -0.96
CA LYS A 287 3.04 -18.48 -0.42
C LYS A 287 2.24 -19.56 -1.14
N SER A 288 2.49 -19.78 -2.43
CA SER A 288 1.85 -20.86 -3.19
C SER A 288 2.31 -22.26 -2.78
N HIS A 289 3.39 -22.39 -2.00
CA HIS A 289 3.95 -23.70 -1.67
C HIS A 289 2.95 -24.51 -0.81
N PRO A 290 2.71 -25.82 -1.07
CA PRO A 290 1.77 -26.64 -0.31
C PRO A 290 1.99 -26.60 1.22
N LEU A 291 3.23 -26.79 1.68
CA LEU A 291 3.59 -26.64 3.10
C LEU A 291 3.26 -25.27 3.71
N PHE A 292 3.37 -24.19 2.93
CA PHE A 292 3.00 -22.85 3.43
C PHE A 292 1.48 -22.70 3.52
N GLN A 293 0.74 -23.23 2.54
CA GLN A 293 -0.72 -23.22 2.56
C GLN A 293 -1.25 -23.96 3.78
N GLU A 294 -0.72 -25.15 4.06
CA GLU A 294 -1.02 -25.94 5.25
C GLU A 294 -0.68 -25.16 6.53
N PHE A 295 0.55 -24.66 6.66
CA PHE A 295 1.01 -23.89 7.83
C PHE A 295 0.11 -22.68 8.11
N ARG A 296 -0.26 -21.95 7.06
CA ARG A 296 -1.11 -20.76 7.17
C ARG A 296 -2.55 -21.12 7.53
N LEU A 297 -3.06 -22.26 7.08
CA LEU A 297 -4.39 -22.75 7.50
C LEU A 297 -4.40 -23.10 8.99
N TRP A 298 -3.41 -23.85 9.49
CA TRP A 298 -3.30 -24.10 10.93
C TRP A 298 -3.17 -22.81 11.74
N GLN A 299 -2.39 -21.84 11.25
CA GLN A 299 -2.32 -20.51 11.85
C GLN A 299 -3.67 -19.78 11.82
N PHE A 300 -4.43 -19.89 10.74
CA PHE A 300 -5.76 -19.26 10.61
C PHE A 300 -6.75 -19.86 11.61
N LEU A 301 -6.80 -21.19 11.69
CA LEU A 301 -7.68 -21.92 12.60
C LEU A 301 -7.40 -21.57 14.06
N ARG A 302 -6.14 -21.58 14.49
CA ARG A 302 -5.79 -21.24 15.87
C ARG A 302 -6.03 -19.79 16.28
N ASN A 303 -6.20 -18.89 15.31
CA ASN A 303 -6.56 -17.50 15.55
C ASN A 303 -8.04 -17.21 15.31
N LEU A 304 -8.83 -18.21 14.87
CA LEU A 304 -10.24 -18.06 14.63
C LEU A 304 -10.96 -17.92 15.97
N LYS A 305 -11.79 -16.89 16.09
CA LYS A 305 -12.76 -16.76 17.17
C LYS A 305 -14.13 -16.44 16.59
N ILE A 306 -15.17 -17.00 17.19
CA ILE A 306 -16.57 -16.82 16.82
C ILE A 306 -17.28 -16.14 17.99
N TYR A 307 -17.96 -15.04 17.69
CA TYR A 307 -18.71 -14.24 18.64
C TYR A 307 -20.20 -14.33 18.36
N GLN A 308 -21.00 -14.41 19.41
CA GLN A 308 -22.43 -14.25 19.37
C GLN A 308 -22.79 -12.79 19.71
N LYS A 309 -23.49 -12.09 18.81
CA LYS A 309 -23.79 -10.65 18.89
C LYS A 309 -24.74 -10.35 20.05
N GLU A 310 -25.83 -11.11 20.15
CA GLU A 310 -26.86 -10.98 21.19
C GLU A 310 -27.00 -12.32 21.93
N SER A 311 -26.73 -12.31 23.24
CA SER A 311 -26.98 -13.44 24.14
C SER A 311 -28.13 -13.13 25.08
N ASN A 312 -28.90 -14.15 25.46
CA ASN A 312 -30.00 -14.05 26.43
C ASN A 312 -29.50 -13.79 27.87
N GLU A 313 -28.19 -13.84 28.11
CA GLU A 313 -27.57 -13.53 29.40
C GLU A 313 -27.19 -12.05 29.51
N LYS A 314 -28.00 -11.26 30.23
CA LYS A 314 -27.70 -9.93 30.81
C LYS A 314 -26.74 -9.04 29.97
N GLY A 315 -27.21 -8.55 28.83
CA GLY A 315 -26.66 -7.34 28.19
C GLY A 315 -25.20 -7.38 27.72
N LYS A 316 -24.57 -8.57 27.62
CA LYS A 316 -23.22 -8.71 27.04
C LYS A 316 -23.32 -8.94 25.53
N LEU A 317 -22.81 -7.99 24.76
CA LEU A 317 -22.65 -8.10 23.31
C LEU A 317 -21.31 -8.80 22.97
N ASP A 318 -21.29 -9.56 21.87
CA ASP A 318 -20.10 -10.22 21.33
C ASP A 318 -19.39 -11.21 22.29
N ILE A 319 -20.13 -12.20 22.78
CA ILE A 319 -19.58 -13.28 23.63
C ILE A 319 -18.80 -14.28 22.75
N ASP A 320 -17.55 -14.59 23.13
CA ASP A 320 -16.72 -15.60 22.44
C ASP A 320 -17.28 -17.01 22.71
N VAL A 321 -17.86 -17.62 21.68
CA VAL A 321 -18.50 -18.94 21.69
C VAL A 321 -17.68 -19.96 20.89
N THR A 322 -16.40 -19.69 20.65
CA THR A 322 -15.56 -20.59 19.83
C THR A 322 -15.44 -21.99 20.43
N ASP A 323 -15.26 -22.07 21.75
CA ASP A 323 -15.06 -23.33 22.45
C ASP A 323 -16.33 -24.20 22.50
N THR A 324 -17.53 -23.63 22.30
CA THR A 324 -18.78 -24.40 22.20
C THR A 324 -18.95 -25.06 20.84
N PHE A 325 -18.36 -24.47 19.79
CA PHE A 325 -18.41 -25.03 18.44
C PHE A 325 -17.30 -26.04 18.18
N PHE A 326 -16.13 -25.86 18.81
CA PHE A 326 -14.94 -26.69 18.59
C PHE A 326 -14.39 -27.25 19.90
N GLU A 327 -15.14 -28.16 20.51
CA GLU A 327 -14.82 -28.78 21.80
C GLU A 327 -13.62 -29.74 21.69
N ASN A 328 -13.58 -30.53 20.62
CA ASN A 328 -12.63 -31.63 20.43
C ASN A 328 -11.63 -31.36 19.28
N GLU A 329 -10.49 -32.05 19.29
CA GLU A 329 -9.51 -31.96 18.19
C GLU A 329 -10.09 -32.38 16.83
N THR A 330 -11.06 -33.29 16.83
CA THR A 330 -11.77 -33.75 15.62
C THR A 330 -12.53 -32.63 14.93
N ASP A 331 -13.18 -31.74 15.67
CA ASP A 331 -13.93 -30.61 15.11
C ASP A 331 -13.00 -29.65 14.37
N TRP A 332 -11.82 -29.40 14.96
CA TRP A 332 -10.77 -28.59 14.32
C TRP A 332 -10.19 -29.25 13.07
N VAL A 333 -10.04 -30.57 13.06
CA VAL A 333 -9.57 -31.33 11.89
C VAL A 333 -10.60 -31.30 10.77
N ASN A 334 -11.89 -31.47 11.07
CA ASN A 334 -12.96 -31.40 10.08
C ASN A 334 -13.04 -30.01 9.43
N LEU A 335 -12.91 -28.95 10.23
CA LEU A 335 -12.83 -27.59 9.70
C LEU A 335 -11.57 -27.39 8.86
N PHE A 336 -10.42 -27.93 9.27
CA PHE A 336 -9.19 -27.89 8.47
C PHE A 336 -9.41 -28.54 7.09
N GLU A 337 -10.03 -29.72 7.02
CA GLU A 337 -10.27 -30.43 5.76
C GLU A 337 -11.20 -29.67 4.82
N PHE A 338 -12.28 -29.09 5.35
CA PHE A 338 -13.15 -28.19 4.61
C PHE A 338 -12.38 -26.98 4.03
N LEU A 339 -11.54 -26.32 4.83
CA LEU A 339 -10.73 -25.19 4.37
C LEU A 339 -9.60 -25.61 3.41
N ASN A 340 -9.11 -26.84 3.52
CA ASN A 340 -8.03 -27.36 2.70
C ASN A 340 -8.47 -27.67 1.26
N THR A 341 -9.78 -27.84 1.04
CA THR A 341 -10.38 -28.00 -0.31
C THR A 341 -10.97 -26.70 -0.85
N THR A 342 -11.04 -25.66 -0.03
CA THR A 342 -11.63 -24.36 -0.37
C THR A 342 -10.56 -23.34 -0.77
N LYS A 343 -10.83 -22.53 -1.81
CA LYS A 343 -9.87 -21.50 -2.28
C LYS A 343 -9.72 -20.35 -1.30
N ALA A 344 -10.84 -19.86 -0.77
CA ALA A 344 -10.91 -18.73 0.13
C ALA A 344 -12.26 -18.73 0.86
N ILE A 345 -12.29 -18.15 2.05
CA ILE A 345 -13.44 -18.17 2.97
C ILE A 345 -13.90 -16.76 3.32
N GLU A 346 -15.21 -16.60 3.43
CA GLU A 346 -15.94 -15.43 3.94
C GLU A 346 -16.80 -15.85 5.15
N GLN A 347 -17.21 -14.89 5.99
CA GLN A 347 -18.00 -15.18 7.20
C GLN A 347 -19.24 -16.00 6.88
N LYS A 348 -19.95 -15.62 5.81
CA LYS A 348 -21.16 -16.31 5.34
C LYS A 348 -20.92 -17.80 5.11
N GLN A 349 -19.77 -18.17 4.53
CA GLN A 349 -19.43 -19.55 4.20
C GLN A 349 -19.04 -20.35 5.45
N LEU A 350 -18.37 -19.72 6.42
CA LEU A 350 -18.09 -20.37 7.70
C LEU A 350 -19.38 -20.65 8.48
N ILE A 351 -20.29 -19.67 8.53
CA ILE A 351 -21.58 -19.86 9.21
C ILE A 351 -22.42 -20.91 8.48
N GLU A 352 -22.40 -20.95 7.15
CA GLU A 352 -23.04 -22.01 6.37
C GLU A 352 -22.46 -23.40 6.65
N TYR A 353 -21.14 -23.50 6.83
CA TYR A 353 -20.49 -24.74 7.28
C TYR A 353 -20.98 -25.15 8.67
N LEU A 354 -21.04 -24.23 9.63
CA LEU A 354 -21.52 -24.48 11.00
C LEU A 354 -23.01 -24.86 11.04
N ILE A 355 -23.83 -24.28 10.18
CA ILE A 355 -25.23 -24.70 9.99
C ILE A 355 -25.29 -26.12 9.41
N GLY A 356 -24.42 -26.46 8.45
CA GLY A 356 -24.39 -27.78 7.81
C GLY A 356 -23.92 -28.92 8.72
N ILE A 357 -23.29 -28.60 9.86
CA ILE A 357 -22.92 -29.57 10.91
C ILE A 357 -23.82 -29.45 12.16
N ASP A 358 -24.99 -28.81 12.02
CA ASP A 358 -26.01 -28.64 13.07
C ASP A 358 -25.52 -27.93 14.35
N LYS A 359 -24.44 -27.13 14.26
CA LYS A 359 -23.94 -26.32 15.38
C LYS A 359 -24.62 -24.95 15.49
N ILE A 360 -25.24 -24.46 14.41
CA ILE A 360 -25.98 -23.18 14.38
C ILE A 360 -27.35 -23.41 13.73
N GLU A 361 -28.41 -22.94 14.39
CA GLU A 361 -29.73 -22.90 13.78
C GLU A 361 -29.81 -21.89 12.63
N LYS A 362 -30.43 -22.29 11.52
CA LYS A 362 -30.55 -21.47 10.30
C LYS A 362 -31.19 -20.09 10.56
N ARG A 363 -32.07 -19.98 11.56
CA ARG A 363 -32.76 -18.74 11.96
C ARG A 363 -31.80 -17.73 12.62
N ASN A 364 -30.74 -18.20 13.26
CA ASN A 364 -29.81 -17.38 14.05
C ASN A 364 -28.55 -16.98 13.28
N LYS A 365 -28.52 -17.13 11.95
CA LYS A 365 -27.35 -16.85 11.10
C LYS A 365 -26.77 -15.45 11.29
N THR A 366 -27.61 -14.44 11.49
CA THR A 366 -27.19 -13.03 11.63
C THR A 366 -26.61 -12.72 13.01
N ASN A 367 -26.87 -13.57 14.00
CA ASN A 367 -26.43 -13.40 15.38
C ASN A 367 -24.96 -13.82 15.60
N TYR A 368 -24.29 -14.40 14.61
CA TYR A 368 -22.89 -14.82 14.74
C TYR A 368 -21.97 -14.02 13.83
N ARG A 369 -20.79 -13.66 14.35
CA ARG A 369 -19.70 -13.07 13.56
C ARG A 369 -18.35 -13.66 13.98
N TRP A 370 -17.37 -13.62 13.10
CA TRP A 370 -16.00 -13.99 13.47
C TRP A 370 -15.17 -12.78 13.93
N ASN A 371 -13.97 -13.02 14.47
CA ASN A 371 -13.00 -11.97 14.82
C ASN A 371 -12.35 -11.24 13.62
N TYR A 372 -12.58 -11.74 12.41
CA TYR A 372 -12.06 -11.15 11.19
C TYR A 372 -13.06 -10.13 10.59
N VAL A 373 -12.59 -9.25 9.70
CA VAL A 373 -13.46 -8.27 9.00
C VAL A 373 -14.57 -9.00 8.21
N GLU A 374 -15.84 -8.72 8.49
CA GLU A 374 -17.01 -9.45 7.96
C GLU A 374 -17.08 -9.43 6.41
N ASP A 375 -16.91 -8.26 5.79
CA ASP A 375 -16.99 -8.08 4.34
C ASP A 375 -15.71 -8.47 3.57
N LYS A 376 -14.74 -9.08 4.25
CA LYS A 376 -13.44 -9.39 3.67
C LYS A 376 -13.27 -10.88 3.44
N LYS A 377 -12.85 -11.23 2.23
CA LYS A 377 -12.41 -12.57 1.86
C LYS A 377 -11.01 -12.89 2.40
N TYR A 378 -10.87 -14.03 3.06
CA TYR A 378 -9.60 -14.54 3.55
C TYR A 378 -9.15 -15.76 2.74
N PRO A 379 -7.86 -15.89 2.41
CA PRO A 379 -7.39 -17.04 1.64
C PRO A 379 -7.53 -18.32 2.47
N ALA A 380 -7.95 -19.42 1.85
CA ALA A 380 -7.89 -20.79 2.37
C ALA A 380 -6.87 -21.56 1.50
N ASN A 381 -6.90 -22.89 1.31
CA ASN A 381 -5.88 -23.52 0.45
C ASN A 381 -6.13 -23.30 -1.05
N GLU A 382 -5.74 -22.11 -1.55
CA GLU A 382 -5.86 -21.75 -2.97
C GLU A 382 -5.14 -22.73 -3.91
N THR A 383 -4.00 -23.27 -3.49
CA THR A 383 -3.19 -24.15 -4.35
C THR A 383 -3.90 -25.49 -4.55
N ARG A 384 -4.27 -26.17 -3.45
CA ARG A 384 -4.97 -27.44 -3.51
C ARG A 384 -6.35 -27.31 -4.14
N ALA A 385 -7.14 -26.30 -3.76
CA ALA A 385 -8.47 -26.07 -4.33
C ALA A 385 -8.43 -25.87 -5.86
N THR A 386 -7.45 -25.12 -6.37
CA THR A 386 -7.30 -24.91 -7.82
C THR A 386 -6.78 -26.14 -8.56
N PHE A 387 -6.00 -27.01 -7.91
CA PHE A 387 -5.64 -28.31 -8.47
C PHE A 387 -6.84 -29.23 -8.53
N LEU A 388 -7.59 -29.37 -7.43
CA LEU A 388 -8.80 -30.20 -7.38
C LEU A 388 -9.81 -29.78 -8.46
N SER A 389 -10.09 -28.48 -8.60
CA SER A 389 -10.99 -27.95 -9.63
C SER A 389 -10.58 -28.30 -11.07
N ARG A 390 -9.28 -28.48 -11.33
CA ARG A 390 -8.75 -28.81 -12.66
C ARG A 390 -8.60 -30.30 -12.89
N LEU A 391 -8.24 -31.06 -11.85
CA LEU A 391 -8.19 -32.52 -11.87
C LEU A 391 -9.58 -33.12 -12.07
N LYS A 392 -10.63 -32.48 -11.54
CA LYS A 392 -12.05 -32.82 -11.81
C LYS A 392 -12.46 -32.78 -13.28
N LYS A 393 -11.65 -32.19 -14.17
CA LYS A 393 -11.93 -32.10 -15.61
C LYS A 393 -11.23 -33.18 -16.43
N ILE A 394 -10.49 -34.07 -15.78
CA ILE A 394 -9.72 -35.14 -16.41
C ILE A 394 -10.57 -36.40 -16.39
N GLU A 395 -10.62 -37.09 -17.52
CA GLU A 395 -11.36 -38.33 -17.65
C GLU A 395 -10.64 -39.46 -16.89
N ASN A 396 -11.41 -40.33 -16.23
CA ASN A 396 -10.92 -41.56 -15.56
C ASN A 396 -9.88 -41.35 -14.45
N LEU A 397 -9.90 -40.23 -13.73
CA LEU A 397 -8.97 -39.96 -12.63
C LEU A 397 -9.64 -40.01 -11.24
N GLN A 398 -9.18 -40.94 -10.39
CA GLN A 398 -9.50 -40.94 -8.95
C GLN A 398 -8.65 -39.91 -8.21
N ILE A 399 -9.24 -38.75 -7.92
CA ILE A 399 -8.50 -37.56 -7.45
C ILE A 399 -7.88 -37.77 -6.06
N ASP A 400 -8.61 -38.39 -5.15
CA ASP A 400 -8.20 -38.54 -3.75
C ASP A 400 -7.02 -39.51 -3.59
N GLU A 401 -6.94 -40.52 -4.45
CA GLU A 401 -5.80 -41.45 -4.51
C GLU A 401 -4.60 -40.81 -5.24
N PHE A 402 -4.86 -40.05 -6.30
CA PHE A 402 -3.82 -39.43 -7.12
C PHE A 402 -3.10 -38.26 -6.42
N LEU A 403 -3.84 -37.36 -5.78
CA LEU A 403 -3.30 -36.09 -5.26
C LEU A 403 -2.65 -36.26 -3.87
N SER A 404 -1.62 -37.10 -3.82
CA SER A 404 -0.74 -37.24 -2.66
C SER A 404 0.07 -35.96 -2.41
N LYS A 405 0.61 -35.79 -1.19
CA LYS A 405 1.46 -34.63 -0.84
C LYS A 405 2.69 -34.51 -1.77
N GLU A 406 3.22 -35.63 -2.24
CA GLU A 406 4.35 -35.65 -3.15
C GLU A 406 3.96 -35.23 -4.57
N VAL A 407 2.85 -35.76 -5.09
CA VAL A 407 2.32 -35.40 -6.42
C VAL A 407 1.94 -33.92 -6.44
N GLU A 408 1.27 -33.43 -5.39
CA GLU A 408 0.93 -32.02 -5.23
C GLU A 408 2.18 -31.12 -5.26
N TYR A 409 3.26 -31.51 -4.57
CA TYR A 409 4.52 -30.78 -4.60
C TYR A 409 5.19 -30.80 -5.98
N ARG A 410 5.28 -31.96 -6.63
CA ARG A 410 5.90 -32.10 -7.96
C ARG A 410 5.15 -31.25 -8.99
N LEU A 411 3.83 -31.31 -8.99
CA LEU A 411 2.96 -30.50 -9.85
C LEU A 411 3.12 -29.00 -9.56
N TRP A 412 3.09 -28.62 -8.28
CA TRP A 412 3.37 -27.25 -7.85
C TRP A 412 4.73 -26.77 -8.34
N HIS A 413 5.79 -27.58 -8.22
CA HIS A 413 7.15 -27.22 -8.59
C HIS A 413 7.29 -26.96 -10.10
N ILE A 414 6.63 -27.75 -10.94
CA ILE A 414 6.58 -27.51 -12.40
C ILE A 414 5.91 -26.17 -12.69
N ILE A 415 4.73 -25.94 -12.10
CA ILE A 415 3.94 -24.72 -12.30
C ILE A 415 4.67 -23.48 -11.79
N TYR A 416 5.38 -23.58 -10.67
CA TYR A 416 6.12 -22.48 -10.05
C TYR A 416 7.42 -22.15 -10.80
N SER A 417 8.16 -23.17 -11.27
CA SER A 417 9.50 -23.00 -11.82
C SER A 417 9.52 -22.71 -13.32
N VAL A 418 8.58 -23.28 -14.08
CA VAL A 418 8.58 -23.17 -15.55
C VAL A 418 7.75 -21.97 -16.00
N LYS A 419 8.45 -20.92 -16.41
CA LYS A 419 7.87 -19.64 -16.88
C LYS A 419 7.59 -19.61 -18.37
N ASP A 420 8.32 -20.42 -19.12
CA ASP A 420 8.20 -20.49 -20.57
C ASP A 420 7.01 -21.38 -20.95
N LYS A 421 6.17 -20.93 -21.88
CA LYS A 421 4.94 -21.64 -22.24
C LYS A 421 5.21 -22.98 -22.95
N LYS A 422 6.24 -23.03 -23.80
CA LYS A 422 6.59 -24.25 -24.54
C LYS A 422 7.21 -25.28 -23.60
N GLN A 423 8.17 -24.86 -22.78
CA GLN A 423 8.77 -25.75 -21.78
C GLN A 423 7.73 -26.24 -20.76
N TYR A 424 6.76 -25.40 -20.40
CA TYR A 424 5.68 -25.79 -19.49
C TYR A 424 4.78 -26.86 -20.10
N CYS A 425 4.41 -26.72 -21.38
CA CYS A 425 3.66 -27.75 -22.10
C CYS A 425 4.41 -29.10 -22.11
N THR A 426 5.70 -29.09 -22.48
CA THR A 426 6.53 -30.30 -22.45
C THR A 426 6.62 -30.91 -21.05
N ALA A 427 6.82 -30.09 -20.02
CA ALA A 427 6.90 -30.56 -18.64
C ALA A 427 5.58 -31.20 -18.16
N LEU A 428 4.42 -30.66 -18.57
CA LEU A 428 3.11 -31.26 -18.28
C LEU A 428 2.92 -32.61 -18.98
N LYS A 429 3.32 -32.74 -20.25
CA LYS A 429 3.28 -34.02 -20.97
C LYS A 429 4.12 -35.09 -20.29
N THR A 430 5.37 -34.76 -19.96
CA THR A 430 6.27 -35.67 -19.23
C THR A 430 5.72 -36.02 -17.84
N PHE A 431 5.05 -35.08 -17.18
CA PHE A 431 4.39 -35.35 -15.90
C PHE A 431 3.21 -36.31 -16.06
N ALA A 432 2.36 -36.13 -17.08
CA ALA A 432 1.24 -37.01 -17.34
C ALA A 432 1.70 -38.46 -17.61
N GLN A 433 2.68 -38.63 -18.50
CA GLN A 433 3.27 -39.92 -18.85
C GLN A 433 3.88 -40.63 -17.64
N LYS A 434 4.60 -39.91 -16.77
CA LYS A 434 5.23 -40.50 -15.58
C LYS A 434 4.26 -40.95 -14.50
N ASN A 435 3.05 -40.38 -14.46
CA ASN A 435 2.05 -40.71 -13.45
C ASN A 435 0.88 -41.52 -14.05
N ASN A 436 1.01 -42.03 -15.29
CA ASN A 436 0.01 -42.85 -15.97
C ASN A 436 -1.40 -42.21 -16.02
N ILE A 437 -1.48 -40.90 -16.31
CA ILE A 437 -2.75 -40.18 -16.50
C ILE A 437 -2.94 -39.80 -17.97
N GLU A 438 -4.20 -39.59 -18.37
CA GLU A 438 -4.55 -39.19 -19.74
C GLU A 438 -3.90 -37.84 -20.10
N GLU A 439 -3.07 -37.84 -21.15
CA GLU A 439 -2.18 -36.73 -21.48
C GLU A 439 -2.94 -35.50 -21.98
N VAL A 440 -3.93 -35.68 -22.85
CA VAL A 440 -4.56 -34.58 -23.61
C VAL A 440 -5.40 -33.71 -22.68
N SER A 441 -6.34 -34.29 -21.96
CA SER A 441 -7.22 -33.61 -21.00
C SER A 441 -6.43 -32.98 -19.85
N PHE A 442 -5.37 -33.64 -19.35
CA PHE A 442 -4.50 -33.06 -18.32
C PHE A 442 -3.77 -31.82 -18.83
N VAL A 443 -3.13 -31.91 -20.01
CA VAL A 443 -2.39 -30.79 -20.60
C VAL A 443 -3.33 -29.64 -20.91
N GLU A 444 -4.49 -29.88 -21.52
CA GLU A 444 -5.47 -28.82 -21.83
C GLU A 444 -5.98 -28.11 -20.56
N SER A 445 -6.24 -28.87 -19.50
CA SER A 445 -6.69 -28.34 -18.21
C SER A 445 -5.59 -27.50 -17.54
N PHE A 446 -4.34 -27.97 -17.50
CA PHE A 446 -3.24 -27.30 -16.78
C PHE A 446 -2.48 -26.26 -17.61
N LEU A 447 -2.55 -26.27 -18.94
CA LEU A 447 -1.95 -25.25 -19.79
C LEU A 447 -2.57 -23.87 -19.54
N LYS A 448 -3.87 -23.85 -19.21
CA LYS A 448 -4.63 -22.66 -18.80
C LYS A 448 -4.37 -22.23 -17.34
N TYR A 449 -3.43 -22.87 -16.63
CA TYR A 449 -3.09 -22.52 -15.24
C TYR A 449 -2.14 -21.31 -15.20
N PRO A 450 -2.54 -20.19 -14.57
CA PRO A 450 -1.69 -18.99 -14.51
C PRO A 450 -0.47 -19.23 -13.61
N PRO A 451 0.70 -18.63 -13.89
CA PRO A 451 1.84 -18.73 -12.99
C PRO A 451 1.50 -18.23 -11.58
N PHE A 452 2.08 -18.87 -10.57
CA PHE A 452 1.94 -18.40 -9.20
C PHE A 452 2.52 -17.00 -9.02
N LYS A 453 1.86 -16.21 -8.17
CA LYS A 453 2.36 -14.90 -7.74
C LYS A 453 3.67 -15.07 -6.98
N ASN A 454 4.63 -14.17 -7.20
CA ASN A 454 5.91 -14.13 -6.49
C ASN A 454 5.75 -13.54 -5.08
N GLU A 455 4.91 -14.16 -4.26
CA GLU A 455 4.70 -13.80 -2.86
C GLU A 455 5.35 -14.83 -1.93
N TYR A 456 5.84 -14.37 -0.78
CA TYR A 456 6.59 -15.20 0.15
C TYR A 456 6.03 -15.06 1.57
N GLY A 457 6.19 -16.12 2.36
CA GLY A 457 5.87 -16.17 3.78
C GLY A 457 6.91 -15.49 4.67
N ALA A 458 6.74 -15.61 5.98
CA ALA A 458 7.69 -15.08 6.98
C ALA A 458 8.86 -16.05 7.26
N TYR A 459 8.68 -17.34 7.00
CA TYR A 459 9.60 -18.41 7.38
C TYR A 459 10.11 -19.18 6.17
N SER A 460 11.26 -19.85 6.30
CA SER A 460 11.76 -20.78 5.28
C SER A 460 11.00 -22.11 5.32
N GLU A 461 11.12 -22.90 4.25
CA GLU A 461 10.59 -24.26 4.19
C GLU A 461 11.10 -25.13 5.34
N LYS A 462 12.40 -25.06 5.62
CA LYS A 462 13.03 -25.79 6.73
C LYS A 462 12.44 -25.40 8.09
N ALA A 463 12.18 -24.11 8.28
CA ALA A 463 11.58 -23.65 9.53
C ALA A 463 10.14 -24.16 9.68
N ILE A 464 9.32 -24.06 8.64
CA ILE A 464 7.94 -24.55 8.64
C ILE A 464 7.88 -26.07 8.89
N LYS A 465 8.79 -26.86 8.30
CA LYS A 465 8.88 -28.31 8.54
C LYS A 465 9.10 -28.67 10.01
N LYS A 466 9.75 -27.80 10.80
CA LYS A 466 9.93 -27.98 12.24
C LYS A 466 8.76 -27.47 13.08
N LEU A 467 8.01 -26.48 12.58
CA LEU A 467 6.86 -25.89 13.29
C LEU A 467 5.58 -26.71 13.12
N LEU A 468 5.32 -27.21 11.89
CA LEU A 468 4.10 -27.95 11.56
C LEU A 468 3.81 -29.14 12.49
N PRO A 469 4.80 -29.98 12.89
CA PRO A 469 4.53 -31.08 13.83
C PRO A 469 3.89 -30.64 15.15
N LEU A 470 4.20 -29.44 15.64
CA LEU A 470 3.63 -28.90 16.88
C LEU A 470 2.27 -28.21 16.67
N MET A 471 1.95 -27.81 15.44
CA MET A 471 0.73 -27.07 15.12
C MET A 471 -0.43 -27.96 14.65
N ARG A 472 -0.10 -29.15 14.13
CA ARG A 472 -1.07 -30.16 13.68
C ARG A 472 -1.81 -30.77 14.87
N MET A 473 -3.00 -31.31 14.61
CA MET A 473 -3.89 -31.96 15.58
C MET A 473 -4.49 -33.23 14.97
N GLY A 474 -5.04 -34.10 15.82
CA GLY A 474 -5.73 -35.33 15.41
C GLY A 474 -4.94 -36.19 14.40
N THR A 475 -5.59 -36.58 13.31
CA THR A 475 -5.01 -37.47 12.26
C THR A 475 -3.78 -36.89 11.55
N TYR A 476 -3.57 -35.57 11.63
CA TYR A 476 -2.40 -34.92 11.04
C TYR A 476 -1.20 -34.86 12.00
N TRP A 477 -1.42 -35.06 13.30
CA TRP A 477 -0.37 -34.98 14.32
C TRP A 477 0.41 -36.29 14.44
N ASP A 478 1.72 -36.16 14.68
CA ASP A 478 2.64 -37.30 14.82
C ASP A 478 3.80 -36.91 15.73
N GLU A 479 3.84 -37.51 16.91
CA GLU A 479 4.81 -37.20 17.95
C GLU A 479 6.25 -37.60 17.61
N THR A 480 6.43 -38.60 16.73
CA THR A 480 7.75 -39.10 16.32
C THR A 480 8.54 -38.06 15.53
N LYS A 481 7.83 -37.11 14.90
CA LYS A 481 8.41 -36.01 14.12
C LYS A 481 8.91 -34.85 14.99
N ILE A 482 8.69 -34.88 16.31
CA ILE A 482 9.11 -33.81 17.24
C ILE A 482 10.48 -34.16 17.86
N PRO A 483 11.52 -33.32 17.69
CA PRO A 483 12.83 -33.58 18.27
C PRO A 483 12.83 -33.61 19.80
N LYS A 484 13.63 -34.50 20.42
CA LYS A 484 13.76 -34.64 21.89
C LYS A 484 14.05 -33.32 22.61
N LYS A 485 14.93 -32.47 22.03
CA LYS A 485 15.24 -31.13 22.57
C LYS A 485 14.00 -30.22 22.71
N VAL A 486 13.04 -30.33 21.78
CA VAL A 486 11.81 -29.54 21.81
C VAL A 486 10.85 -30.10 22.85
N LYS A 487 10.74 -31.43 22.94
CA LYS A 487 9.94 -32.11 23.99
C LYS A 487 10.42 -31.69 25.39
N ASN A 488 11.72 -31.83 25.66
CA ASN A 488 12.31 -31.42 26.95
C ASN A 488 12.01 -29.96 27.29
N ARG A 489 12.08 -29.04 26.31
CA ARG A 489 11.78 -27.62 26.57
C ARG A 489 10.32 -27.42 26.98
N ILE A 490 9.39 -28.12 26.35
CA ILE A 490 7.97 -28.06 26.69
C ILE A 490 7.72 -28.70 28.07
N SER A 491 8.35 -29.83 28.38
CA SER A 491 8.29 -30.46 29.70
C SER A 491 8.76 -29.52 30.81
N ASN A 492 9.92 -28.85 30.63
CA ASN A 492 10.41 -27.86 31.61
C ASN A 492 9.41 -26.71 31.84
N ILE A 493 8.60 -26.35 30.85
CA ILE A 493 7.57 -25.30 30.99
C ILE A 493 6.38 -25.82 31.79
N GLN A 494 5.99 -27.07 31.57
CA GLN A 494 4.90 -27.71 32.31
C GLN A 494 5.27 -27.92 33.78
N GLU A 495 6.46 -28.46 34.06
CA GLU A 495 6.99 -28.61 35.41
C GLU A 495 7.00 -27.27 36.15
N ARG A 496 7.38 -26.19 35.47
CA ARG A 496 7.34 -24.84 36.03
C ARG A 496 5.92 -24.38 36.33
N LEU A 497 4.95 -24.65 35.46
CA LEU A 497 3.54 -24.30 35.70
C LEU A 497 2.96 -25.07 36.89
N GLU A 498 3.32 -26.35 37.04
CA GLU A 498 2.91 -27.21 38.15
C GLU A 498 3.52 -26.75 39.48
N SER A 499 4.81 -26.37 39.48
CA SER A 499 5.50 -25.87 40.67
C SER A 499 4.91 -24.58 41.26
N ILE A 500 4.12 -23.83 40.48
CA ILE A 500 3.51 -22.55 40.88
C ILE A 500 2.11 -22.75 41.50
N ASP A 501 1.62 -24.00 41.61
CA ASP A 501 0.30 -24.37 42.16
C ASP A 501 -0.86 -23.53 41.59
N TYR A 502 -1.03 -23.64 40.26
CA TYR A 502 -1.85 -22.72 39.46
C TYR A 502 -3.35 -23.09 39.40
N ASP A 503 -4.21 -22.13 39.81
CA ASP A 503 -5.67 -22.15 39.63
C ASP A 503 -6.14 -21.01 38.68
N LYS A 504 -6.99 -21.37 37.72
CA LYS A 504 -7.49 -20.50 36.64
C LYS A 504 -8.41 -19.40 37.17
N GLU A 505 -9.18 -19.66 38.23
CA GLU A 505 -10.11 -18.69 38.84
C GLU A 505 -9.38 -17.64 39.71
N VAL A 506 -8.27 -18.02 40.34
CA VAL A 506 -7.46 -17.15 41.19
C VAL A 506 -6.70 -16.08 40.39
N PHE A 507 -6.30 -16.41 39.14
CA PHE A 507 -5.51 -15.52 38.29
C PHE A 507 -6.32 -14.61 37.34
N GLU A 508 -7.62 -14.87 37.12
CA GLU A 508 -8.49 -13.90 36.41
C GLU A 508 -8.73 -12.61 37.21
N LYS A 509 -8.67 -12.70 38.54
CA LYS A 509 -8.90 -11.57 39.47
C LYS A 509 -7.63 -10.90 40.01
N ASP A 510 -6.43 -11.41 39.69
CA ASP A 510 -5.10 -11.01 40.18
C ASP A 510 -5.08 -10.04 41.40
N LYS A 511 -5.71 -10.45 42.50
CA LYS A 511 -5.79 -9.65 43.74
C LYS A 511 -4.50 -9.75 44.57
N ASN A 512 -3.63 -10.71 44.25
CA ASN A 512 -2.47 -11.09 45.07
C ASN A 512 -1.12 -10.89 44.35
N ASP A 513 -1.09 -10.34 43.13
CA ASP A 513 0.14 -9.91 42.44
C ASP A 513 1.22 -11.02 42.30
N ARG A 514 0.79 -12.28 42.26
CA ARG A 514 1.67 -13.48 42.22
C ARG A 514 2.48 -13.59 40.92
N LEU A 515 2.19 -12.73 39.93
CA LEU A 515 2.97 -12.58 38.70
C LEU A 515 4.29 -11.82 38.91
N LYS A 516 4.40 -10.99 39.96
CA LYS A 516 5.63 -10.24 40.28
C LYS A 516 6.70 -11.11 40.96
N THR A 517 6.30 -12.18 41.64
CA THR A 517 7.21 -13.10 42.36
C THR A 517 7.91 -14.11 41.45
N ILE A 518 7.41 -14.34 40.23
CA ILE A 518 8.13 -15.14 39.23
C ILE A 518 9.31 -14.30 38.74
N VAL A 519 10.56 -14.75 38.90
CA VAL A 519 11.72 -14.07 38.31
C VAL A 519 11.72 -14.28 36.79
N ASP A 520 12.06 -13.24 36.00
CA ASP A 520 12.31 -13.41 34.56
C ASP A 520 13.63 -14.19 34.37
N ASP A 521 13.53 -15.51 34.19
CA ASP A 521 14.69 -16.37 33.91
C ASP A 521 14.91 -16.54 32.38
N GLU A 522 15.39 -17.72 31.93
CA GLU A 522 15.59 -18.01 30.51
C GLU A 522 14.31 -18.04 29.66
N ILE A 523 13.14 -18.32 30.26
CA ILE A 523 11.83 -18.41 29.58
C ILE A 523 10.93 -17.24 30.01
N PRO A 524 10.49 -16.35 29.09
CA PRO A 524 9.63 -15.21 29.41
C PRO A 524 8.31 -15.60 30.07
N LYS A 525 7.90 -14.86 31.10
CA LYS A 525 6.63 -15.09 31.83
C LYS A 525 5.41 -15.17 30.91
N GLN A 526 5.34 -14.30 29.91
CA GLN A 526 4.24 -14.27 28.93
C GLN A 526 4.17 -15.56 28.10
N PHE A 527 5.31 -16.22 27.87
CA PHE A 527 5.36 -17.50 27.20
C PHE A 527 4.80 -18.62 28.08
N VAL A 528 5.29 -18.71 29.31
CA VAL A 528 4.80 -19.66 30.32
C VAL A 528 3.28 -19.53 30.48
N LYS A 529 2.78 -18.29 30.58
CA LYS A 529 1.34 -17.98 30.64
C LYS A 529 0.55 -18.54 29.45
N SER A 530 1.15 -18.60 28.27
CA SER A 530 0.44 -19.09 27.07
C SER A 530 0.17 -20.60 27.11
N PHE A 531 0.91 -21.38 27.90
CA PHE A 531 0.72 -22.83 28.01
C PHE A 531 -0.32 -23.24 29.05
N ILE A 532 -0.90 -22.27 29.77
CA ILE A 532 -1.93 -22.51 30.80
C ILE A 532 -3.14 -23.27 30.25
N SER A 533 -3.57 -22.98 29.02
CA SER A 533 -4.72 -23.65 28.39
C SER A 533 -4.50 -25.15 28.13
N PHE A 534 -3.28 -25.65 28.32
CA PHE A 534 -2.91 -27.05 28.16
C PHE A 534 -2.90 -27.84 29.47
N LYS A 535 -3.39 -27.29 30.59
CA LYS A 535 -3.62 -28.07 31.82
C LYS A 535 -4.51 -29.27 31.49
N ASN A 536 -4.02 -30.48 31.76
CA ASN A 536 -4.66 -31.76 31.41
C ASN A 536 -4.86 -32.03 29.89
N LYS A 537 -4.17 -31.29 29.01
CA LYS A 537 -4.14 -31.55 27.56
C LYS A 537 -2.70 -31.82 27.10
N ASN A 538 -2.56 -32.46 25.95
CA ASN A 538 -1.24 -32.71 25.38
C ASN A 538 -0.61 -31.37 24.88
N PRO A 539 0.54 -30.93 25.44
CA PRO A 539 1.17 -29.65 25.11
C PRO A 539 2.01 -29.71 23.81
N LEU A 540 2.12 -30.89 23.18
CA LEU A 540 2.92 -31.13 21.97
C LEU A 540 2.12 -31.02 20.67
N THR A 541 0.81 -30.77 20.78
CA THR A 541 -0.14 -30.71 19.66
C THR A 541 -0.89 -29.38 19.65
N GLY A 542 -1.29 -28.92 18.45
CA GLY A 542 -2.15 -27.76 18.30
C GLY A 542 -1.60 -26.44 18.87
N LEU A 543 -0.29 -26.26 18.92
CA LEU A 543 0.31 -25.00 19.35
C LEU A 543 0.04 -23.88 18.35
N ASN A 544 -0.17 -22.65 18.83
CA ASN A 544 -0.21 -21.48 17.95
C ASN A 544 1.20 -21.16 17.39
N THR A 545 1.28 -20.27 16.41
CA THR A 545 2.55 -19.97 15.72
C THR A 545 3.64 -19.46 16.67
N TYR A 546 3.27 -18.65 17.67
CA TYR A 546 4.21 -18.10 18.65
C TYR A 546 4.74 -19.18 19.58
N GLN A 547 3.85 -20.02 20.12
CA GLN A 547 4.16 -21.20 20.91
C GLN A 547 5.11 -22.16 20.19
N ALA A 548 4.78 -22.54 18.95
CA ALA A 548 5.60 -23.44 18.16
C ALA A 548 6.99 -22.84 17.85
N CYS A 549 7.07 -21.54 17.52
CA CYS A 549 8.36 -20.90 17.24
C CYS A 549 9.28 -20.91 18.46
N TYR A 550 8.76 -20.55 19.62
CA TYR A 550 9.54 -20.50 20.83
C TYR A 550 9.91 -21.93 21.31
N ALA A 551 9.01 -22.89 21.21
CA ALA A 551 9.32 -24.30 21.50
C ALA A 551 10.51 -24.80 20.66
N VAL A 552 10.53 -24.51 19.36
CA VAL A 552 11.60 -24.95 18.45
C VAL A 552 12.89 -24.12 18.62
N TYR A 553 12.78 -22.79 18.64
CA TYR A 553 13.92 -21.87 18.51
C TYR A 553 14.29 -21.11 19.78
N GLY A 554 13.49 -21.20 20.84
CA GLY A 554 13.64 -20.42 22.08
C GLY A 554 13.34 -18.93 21.90
N ARG A 555 12.72 -18.54 20.78
CA ARG A 555 12.35 -17.18 20.42
C ARG A 555 11.29 -17.16 19.32
N HIS A 556 10.51 -16.09 19.24
CA HIS A 556 9.57 -15.83 18.15
C HIS A 556 9.84 -14.50 17.44
N SER A 557 9.64 -13.38 18.15
CA SER A 557 9.78 -12.02 17.59
C SER A 557 11.02 -11.30 18.07
N GLU A 558 11.75 -11.88 19.02
CA GLU A 558 13.01 -11.35 19.53
C GLU A 558 14.10 -11.40 18.42
N VAL A 559 14.97 -10.40 18.45
CA VAL A 559 16.08 -10.29 17.49
C VAL A 559 17.04 -11.47 17.72
N GLY A 560 17.29 -12.26 16.68
CA GLY A 560 18.07 -13.50 16.80
C GLY A 560 19.55 -13.36 17.11
N THR A 561 20.09 -12.16 16.90
CA THR A 561 21.45 -11.78 17.25
C THR A 561 21.32 -10.37 17.79
N ILE A 562 21.26 -10.26 19.11
CA ILE A 562 21.37 -8.99 19.81
C ILE A 562 22.81 -8.52 19.59
N LYS A 563 22.98 -7.35 18.98
CA LYS A 563 24.30 -6.74 18.75
C LYS A 563 24.41 -5.51 19.64
N LYS A 564 25.55 -5.36 20.30
CA LYS A 564 25.96 -4.11 20.96
C LYS A 564 27.16 -3.55 20.20
N TRP A 565 27.09 -2.28 19.84
CA TRP A 565 28.18 -1.52 19.22
C TRP A 565 28.93 -0.84 20.36
N ASN A 566 30.24 -1.09 20.43
CA ASN A 566 31.09 -0.60 21.52
C ASN A 566 31.94 0.59 21.08
N SER A 567 32.05 0.84 19.77
CA SER A 567 32.88 1.91 19.23
C SER A 567 32.27 2.56 17.97
N PRO A 568 32.70 3.79 17.62
CA PRO A 568 32.36 4.41 16.34
C PRO A 568 32.73 3.56 15.10
N SER A 569 33.77 2.72 15.21
CA SER A 569 34.22 1.82 14.14
C SER A 569 33.17 0.77 13.77
N ASP A 570 32.33 0.34 14.71
CA ASP A 570 31.24 -0.61 14.45
C ASP A 570 30.18 0.00 13.52
N ILE A 571 29.91 1.30 13.68
CA ILE A 571 29.01 2.05 12.80
C ILE A 571 29.63 2.16 11.40
N THR A 572 30.93 2.43 11.31
CA THR A 572 31.64 2.51 10.03
C THR A 572 31.62 1.17 9.29
N ALA A 573 31.91 0.06 9.98
CA ALA A 573 31.83 -1.28 9.39
C ALA A 573 30.42 -1.59 8.87
N TYR A 574 29.38 -1.24 9.63
CA TYR A 574 28.00 -1.38 9.17
C TYR A 574 27.72 -0.53 7.93
N LEU A 575 28.17 0.73 7.88
CA LEU A 575 27.98 1.62 6.74
C LEU A 575 28.71 1.15 5.48
N ASP A 576 29.89 0.54 5.62
CA ASP A 576 30.67 -0.01 4.50
C ASP A 576 30.05 -1.30 3.94
N GLU A 577 29.49 -2.15 4.81
CA GLU A 577 28.72 -3.32 4.42
C GLU A 577 27.32 -2.99 3.88
N PHE A 578 26.82 -1.78 4.18
CA PHE A 578 25.48 -1.35 3.82
C PHE A 578 25.34 -1.23 2.30
N LYS A 579 24.68 -2.22 1.69
CA LYS A 579 24.49 -2.24 0.24
C LYS A 579 23.54 -1.13 -0.20
N GLN A 580 24.00 -0.33 -1.16
CA GLN A 580 23.17 0.69 -1.78
C GLN A 580 21.95 0.04 -2.47
N HIS A 581 20.78 0.66 -2.33
CA HIS A 581 19.48 0.12 -2.78
C HIS A 581 19.04 -1.17 -2.06
N SER A 582 19.59 -1.46 -0.89
CA SER A 582 19.08 -2.53 -0.02
C SER A 582 17.70 -2.20 0.52
N LEU A 583 17.37 -0.91 0.68
CA LEU A 583 16.04 -0.44 1.05
C LEU A 583 15.27 -0.02 -0.21
N ARG A 584 13.96 -0.31 -0.23
CA ARG A 584 13.08 0.01 -1.37
C ARG A 584 12.93 1.51 -1.64
N ASN A 585 13.20 2.35 -0.64
CA ASN A 585 13.08 3.80 -0.74
C ASN A 585 14.46 4.46 -0.52
N PRO A 586 15.04 5.09 -1.55
CA PRO A 586 16.37 5.70 -1.45
C PRO A 586 16.43 6.88 -0.48
N ILE A 587 15.31 7.58 -0.24
CA ILE A 587 15.26 8.67 0.76
C ILE A 587 15.44 8.10 2.16
N VAL A 588 14.83 6.95 2.44
CA VAL A 588 14.97 6.27 3.74
C VAL A 588 16.40 5.82 3.96
N GLU A 589 17.00 5.26 2.93
CA GLU A 589 18.41 4.84 2.95
C GLU A 589 19.34 6.00 3.26
N GLN A 590 19.12 7.15 2.63
CA GLN A 590 19.85 8.37 2.92
C GLN A 590 19.63 8.82 4.37
N VAL A 591 18.39 8.91 4.85
CA VAL A 591 18.11 9.35 6.22
C VAL A 591 18.78 8.43 7.25
N VAL A 592 18.68 7.11 7.10
CA VAL A 592 19.30 6.14 8.02
C VAL A 592 20.82 6.29 8.05
N THR A 593 21.45 6.40 6.88
CA THR A 593 22.92 6.52 6.80
C THR A 593 23.42 7.86 7.33
N GLU A 594 22.73 8.97 7.04
CA GLU A 594 23.07 10.28 7.59
C GLU A 594 22.86 10.33 9.11
N THR A 595 21.77 9.75 9.65
CA THR A 595 21.57 9.66 11.11
C THR A 595 22.71 8.90 11.78
N LEU A 596 23.12 7.75 11.23
CA LEU A 596 24.23 6.96 11.79
C LEU A 596 25.57 7.70 11.72
N ARG A 597 25.82 8.45 10.64
CA ARG A 597 27.02 9.28 10.51
C ARG A 597 27.05 10.38 11.57
N VAL A 598 25.94 11.10 11.77
CA VAL A 598 25.83 12.13 12.80
C VAL A 598 26.07 11.54 14.19
N VAL A 599 25.46 10.39 14.51
CA VAL A 599 25.67 9.72 15.81
C VAL A 599 27.12 9.28 15.99
N ARG A 600 27.74 8.70 14.95
CA ARG A 600 29.15 8.32 14.95
C ARG A 600 30.06 9.53 15.19
N ASP A 601 29.81 10.64 14.48
CA ASP A 601 30.64 11.84 14.55
C ASP A 601 30.51 12.51 15.94
N ILE A 602 29.31 12.50 16.52
CA ILE A 602 29.09 12.94 17.92
C ILE A 602 29.87 12.05 18.89
N TRP A 603 29.80 10.72 18.73
CA TRP A 603 30.52 9.77 19.57
C TRP A 603 32.04 9.98 19.47
N GLN A 604 32.55 10.21 18.26
CA GLN A 604 33.97 10.42 18.04
C GLN A 604 34.46 11.76 18.60
N HIS A 605 33.70 12.84 18.39
CA HIS A 605 34.13 14.20 18.75
C HIS A 605 33.91 14.53 20.23
N PHE A 606 32.75 14.18 20.79
CA PHE A 606 32.40 14.50 22.18
C PHE A 606 32.68 13.35 23.14
N GLY A 607 32.68 12.12 22.65
CA GLY A 607 32.93 10.92 23.46
C GLY A 607 34.33 10.35 23.33
N ASN A 608 35.21 10.96 22.54
CA ASN A 608 36.57 10.44 22.25
C ASN A 608 36.62 8.96 21.81
N GLY A 609 35.50 8.42 21.30
CA GLY A 609 35.36 7.00 20.97
C GLY A 609 35.28 6.04 22.17
N GLU A 610 35.08 6.55 23.39
CA GLU A 610 34.95 5.73 24.60
C GLU A 610 33.73 4.81 24.54
N LYS A 611 33.87 3.62 25.15
CA LYS A 611 32.78 2.67 25.24
C LYS A 611 31.64 3.24 26.09
N ASP A 612 30.40 2.95 25.71
CA ASP A 612 29.20 3.32 26.47
C ASP A 612 29.03 4.85 26.69
N PHE A 613 29.60 5.69 25.80
CA PHE A 613 29.49 7.16 25.85
C PHE A 613 28.04 7.68 25.92
N PHE A 614 27.13 7.07 25.16
CA PHE A 614 25.72 7.46 25.19
C PHE A 614 24.99 6.73 26.32
N ASN A 615 24.49 7.48 27.31
CA ASN A 615 23.62 6.91 28.33
C ASN A 615 22.22 6.61 27.76
N GLU A 616 21.68 7.51 26.94
CA GLU A 616 20.32 7.45 26.42
C GLU A 616 20.24 8.10 25.03
N ILE A 617 19.36 7.61 24.17
CA ILE A 617 19.08 8.24 22.86
C ILE A 617 17.59 8.53 22.76
N HIS A 618 17.24 9.79 22.49
CA HIS A 618 15.87 10.20 22.19
C HIS A 618 15.71 10.44 20.69
N VAL A 619 14.62 9.93 20.12
CA VAL A 619 14.40 10.05 18.66
C VAL A 619 12.96 10.41 18.32
N GLU A 620 12.79 11.52 17.61
CA GLU A 620 11.53 11.85 16.93
C GLU A 620 11.59 11.36 15.48
N LEU A 621 10.54 10.65 15.04
CA LEU A 621 10.49 10.07 13.71
C LEU A 621 9.39 10.74 12.88
N GLY A 622 9.80 11.34 11.76
CA GLY A 622 8.89 11.96 10.80
C GLY A 622 7.90 10.95 10.20
N ARG A 623 6.60 11.12 10.51
CA ARG A 623 5.50 10.26 10.03
C ARG A 623 5.39 10.22 8.49
N GLU A 624 5.90 11.23 7.81
CA GLU A 624 5.79 11.42 6.35
C GLU A 624 6.88 10.72 5.52
N MET A 625 8.00 10.30 6.15
CA MET A 625 9.19 9.83 5.43
C MET A 625 8.96 8.56 4.57
N LYS A 626 7.91 7.79 4.89
CA LYS A 626 7.54 6.56 4.17
C LYS A 626 6.61 6.78 2.97
N ASN A 627 5.97 7.94 2.86
CA ASN A 627 4.92 8.15 1.88
C ASN A 627 5.54 8.35 0.48
N SER A 628 4.90 7.78 -0.55
CA SER A 628 5.29 8.04 -1.94
C SER A 628 5.17 9.53 -2.26
N SER A 629 5.80 9.97 -3.34
CA SER A 629 5.69 11.37 -3.81
C SER A 629 4.22 11.79 -3.96
N ASP A 630 3.39 10.94 -4.57
CA ASP A 630 1.96 11.22 -4.76
C ASP A 630 1.19 11.28 -3.44
N LYS A 631 1.50 10.41 -2.48
CA LYS A 631 0.84 10.42 -1.18
C LYS A 631 1.25 11.65 -0.36
N ARG A 632 2.52 12.07 -0.42
CA ARG A 632 2.98 13.34 0.17
C ARG A 632 2.30 14.54 -0.48
N LYS A 633 2.18 14.54 -1.82
CA LYS A 633 1.44 15.57 -2.55
C LYS A 633 -0.01 15.65 -2.09
N ARG A 634 -0.75 14.54 -2.08
CA ARG A 634 -2.15 14.50 -1.58
C ARG A 634 -2.30 14.97 -0.13
N MET A 635 -1.37 14.60 0.75
CA MET A 635 -1.39 15.09 2.14
C MET A 635 -1.11 16.59 2.21
N SER A 636 -0.16 17.09 1.40
CA SER A 636 0.14 18.52 1.29
C SER A 636 -1.08 19.26 0.75
N ASP A 637 -1.67 18.80 -0.35
CA ASP A 637 -2.85 19.39 -0.98
C ASP A 637 -4.01 19.45 0.03
N ARG A 638 -4.26 18.37 0.77
CA ARG A 638 -5.29 18.34 1.83
C ARG A 638 -4.97 19.29 2.99
N ASN A 639 -3.70 19.39 3.40
CA ASN A 639 -3.30 20.33 4.44
C ASN A 639 -3.46 21.78 3.99
N THR A 640 -3.08 22.08 2.74
CA THR A 640 -3.28 23.38 2.10
C THR A 640 -4.77 23.71 1.94
N GLU A 641 -5.61 22.74 1.56
CA GLU A 641 -7.06 22.91 1.46
C GLU A 641 -7.67 23.23 2.84
N ASN A 642 -7.26 22.50 3.89
CA ASN A 642 -7.67 22.76 5.26
C ASN A 642 -7.23 24.14 5.75
N GLU A 643 -6.01 24.55 5.43
CA GLU A 643 -5.45 25.87 5.73
C GLU A 643 -6.24 26.97 5.01
N ASN A 644 -6.48 26.82 3.70
CA ASN A 644 -7.30 27.74 2.91
C ASN A 644 -8.73 27.87 3.47
N THR A 645 -9.31 26.75 3.91
CA THR A 645 -10.64 26.72 4.53
C THR A 645 -10.63 27.48 5.86
N ASN A 646 -9.61 27.27 6.70
CA ASN A 646 -9.45 28.02 7.95
C ASN A 646 -9.27 29.51 7.70
N THR A 647 -8.45 29.89 6.71
CA THR A 647 -8.23 31.29 6.34
C THR A 647 -9.51 31.92 5.82
N ARG A 648 -10.29 31.21 4.99
CA ARG A 648 -11.60 31.70 4.52
C ARG A 648 -12.57 31.94 5.68
N ILE A 649 -12.69 30.97 6.59
CA ILE A 649 -13.53 31.10 7.79
C ILE A 649 -13.05 32.26 8.66
N LYS A 650 -11.73 32.42 8.81
CA LYS A 650 -11.14 33.52 9.58
C LYS A 650 -11.51 34.88 8.96
N SER A 651 -11.35 35.04 7.64
CA SER A 651 -11.73 36.27 6.94
C SER A 651 -13.22 36.58 7.06
N LEU A 652 -14.09 35.57 6.93
CA LEU A 652 -15.54 35.74 7.12
C LEU A 652 -15.88 36.20 8.56
N LEU A 653 -15.26 35.59 9.56
CA LEU A 653 -15.47 35.96 10.97
C LEU A 653 -14.84 37.33 11.32
N GLU A 654 -13.81 37.77 10.60
CA GLU A 654 -13.23 39.12 10.75
C GLU A 654 -14.10 40.19 10.08
N GLU A 655 -14.65 39.89 8.90
CA GLU A 655 -15.57 40.78 8.19
C GLU A 655 -16.86 41.01 9.00
N LEU A 656 -17.44 39.94 9.54
CA LEU A 656 -18.58 40.00 10.48
C LEU A 656 -18.28 40.81 11.75
N LYS A 657 -17.00 40.98 12.11
CA LYS A 657 -16.56 41.78 13.27
C LYS A 657 -16.26 43.25 12.91
N LEU A 658 -15.98 43.55 11.64
CA LEU A 658 -15.58 44.88 11.14
C LEU A 658 -16.74 45.73 10.61
N GLU A 659 -17.89 45.14 10.30
CA GLU A 659 -19.11 45.85 9.87
C GLU A 659 -19.78 46.62 11.04
N SER A 660 -19.10 47.66 11.52
CA SER A 660 -19.54 48.55 12.61
C SER A 660 -20.00 49.93 12.14
N ASN A 661 -20.08 50.20 10.83
CA ASN A 661 -20.51 51.49 10.28
C ASN A 661 -21.69 51.30 9.31
N ASP A 662 -22.71 52.16 9.44
CA ASP A 662 -24.06 52.14 8.81
C ASP A 662 -24.15 52.10 7.26
N ASP A 663 -23.04 51.90 6.53
CA ASP A 663 -23.08 51.76 5.07
C ASP A 663 -23.12 50.28 4.66
N ILE A 664 -24.35 49.76 4.55
CA ILE A 664 -24.67 48.47 3.96
C ILE A 664 -24.13 48.44 2.53
N ARG A 665 -23.15 47.57 2.23
CA ARG A 665 -22.73 47.31 0.84
C ARG A 665 -23.63 46.22 0.25
N PRO A 666 -24.56 46.52 -0.68
CA PRO A 666 -25.52 45.56 -1.23
C PRO A 666 -24.90 44.38 -2.02
N TYR A 667 -23.58 44.34 -2.21
CA TYR A 667 -22.88 43.30 -2.98
C TYR A 667 -21.64 42.73 -2.28
N SER A 668 -21.58 42.71 -0.94
CA SER A 668 -20.50 41.98 -0.27
C SER A 668 -20.60 40.46 -0.56
N SER A 669 -19.47 39.85 -0.94
CA SER A 669 -19.39 38.41 -1.22
C SER A 669 -19.68 37.57 0.03
N SER A 670 -19.42 38.10 1.23
CA SER A 670 -19.75 37.48 2.51
C SER A 670 -21.27 37.47 2.75
N HIS A 671 -21.97 38.56 2.47
CA HIS A 671 -23.43 38.65 2.53
C HIS A 671 -24.11 37.73 1.53
N GLN A 672 -23.55 37.58 0.33
CA GLN A 672 -24.04 36.60 -0.66
C GLN A 672 -23.77 35.15 -0.23
N GLU A 673 -22.63 34.86 0.42
CA GLU A 673 -22.38 33.56 1.03
C GLU A 673 -23.30 33.30 2.25
N ILE A 674 -23.58 34.31 3.08
CA ILE A 674 -24.53 34.24 4.19
C ILE A 674 -25.94 33.99 3.67
N LEU A 675 -26.39 34.75 2.66
CA LEU A 675 -27.67 34.54 1.97
C LEU A 675 -27.73 33.16 1.32
N LYS A 676 -26.64 32.66 0.74
CA LYS A 676 -26.57 31.30 0.18
C LYS A 676 -26.59 30.22 1.26
N ILE A 677 -25.94 30.44 2.41
CA ILE A 677 -25.99 29.59 3.61
C ILE A 677 -27.41 29.59 4.20
N TYR A 678 -28.08 30.75 4.18
CA TYR A 678 -29.47 30.97 4.60
C TYR A 678 -30.45 30.24 3.66
N GLU A 679 -30.30 30.41 2.35
CA GLU A 679 -31.10 29.77 1.30
C GLU A 679 -30.89 28.24 1.27
N GLU A 680 -29.65 27.75 1.33
CA GLU A 680 -29.36 26.32 1.38
C GLU A 680 -29.86 25.66 2.68
N GLY A 681 -29.94 26.41 3.79
CA GLY A 681 -30.56 25.98 5.05
C GLY A 681 -32.08 25.91 4.98
N VAL A 682 -32.73 26.90 4.37
CA VAL A 682 -34.20 26.94 4.15
C VAL A 682 -34.66 25.79 3.23
N TYR A 683 -33.89 25.43 2.20
CA TYR A 683 -34.20 24.29 1.34
C TYR A 683 -34.16 22.92 2.04
N GLN A 684 -33.52 22.81 3.20
CA GLN A 684 -33.37 21.55 3.94
C GLN A 684 -34.38 21.39 5.08
N ASN A 685 -35.07 22.47 5.52
CA ASN A 685 -36.15 22.40 6.50
C ASN A 685 -37.14 23.58 6.36
N PRO A 686 -38.37 23.38 5.82
CA PRO A 686 -39.36 24.45 5.59
C PRO A 686 -40.04 25.04 6.83
N GLU A 687 -39.92 24.43 8.02
CA GLU A 687 -40.76 24.77 9.20
C GLU A 687 -40.15 25.80 10.17
N VAL A 688 -39.12 26.55 9.78
CA VAL A 688 -38.39 27.41 10.71
C VAL A 688 -39.00 28.82 10.83
N ASN A 689 -39.33 29.26 12.06
CA ASN A 689 -39.74 30.64 12.37
C ASN A 689 -38.62 31.42 13.09
N TYR A 690 -38.14 32.50 12.47
CA TYR A 690 -36.95 33.28 12.87
C TYR A 690 -37.26 34.56 13.68
N GLN A 691 -38.49 34.75 14.17
CA GLN A 691 -38.94 36.00 14.84
C GLN A 691 -38.29 36.33 16.21
N LYS A 692 -37.24 35.61 16.67
CA LYS A 692 -36.67 35.75 18.03
C LYS A 692 -35.21 36.23 18.08
N LEU A 693 -34.73 36.99 17.09
CA LEU A 693 -33.40 37.61 17.12
C LEU A 693 -33.53 39.10 17.46
N THR A 694 -33.08 39.52 18.65
CA THR A 694 -33.03 40.94 19.05
C THR A 694 -31.66 41.57 18.77
N GLU A 695 -31.66 42.86 18.39
CA GLU A 695 -30.47 43.64 18.02
C GLU A 695 -29.42 43.75 19.14
N ASP A 696 -29.85 43.66 20.40
CA ASP A 696 -28.98 43.72 21.58
C ASP A 696 -28.02 42.52 21.71
N GLU A 697 -28.32 41.38 21.09
CA GLU A 697 -27.50 40.17 21.19
C GLU A 697 -26.34 40.17 20.18
N ILE A 698 -26.49 40.90 19.08
CA ILE A 698 -25.47 41.09 18.04
C ILE A 698 -24.32 41.98 18.57
N LEU A 699 -24.61 42.89 19.49
CA LEU A 699 -23.62 43.77 20.14
C LEU A 699 -22.56 43.02 20.98
N LYS A 700 -22.86 41.82 21.50
CA LYS A 700 -21.93 41.04 22.34
C LYS A 700 -20.80 40.36 21.54
N ILE A 701 -20.98 40.16 20.23
CA ILE A 701 -19.98 39.55 19.33
C ILE A 701 -18.88 40.56 18.96
N ARG A 702 -19.14 41.87 19.13
CA ARG A 702 -18.35 43.00 18.62
C ARG A 702 -17.03 43.31 19.37
N LYS A 703 -16.61 42.55 20.40
CA LYS A 703 -15.55 43.00 21.35
C LYS A 703 -14.15 42.35 21.26
N ASN A 704 -13.85 41.41 20.34
CA ASN A 704 -12.51 40.75 20.28
C ASN A 704 -11.84 40.78 18.90
N SER A 705 -10.56 41.19 18.85
CA SER A 705 -9.82 41.61 17.65
C SER A 705 -9.16 40.51 16.77
N SER A 706 -9.57 39.24 16.84
CA SER A 706 -9.27 38.18 15.84
C SER A 706 -10.04 36.89 16.19
N PRO A 707 -10.47 36.04 15.24
CA PRO A 707 -11.16 34.78 15.54
C PRO A 707 -10.23 33.73 16.16
N SER A 708 -10.64 33.12 17.29
CA SER A 708 -9.85 32.08 17.95
C SER A 708 -9.98 30.71 17.25
N LYS A 709 -9.02 29.80 17.49
CA LYS A 709 -9.10 28.42 16.95
C LYS A 709 -10.34 27.67 17.46
N ALA A 710 -10.80 27.99 18.67
CA ALA A 710 -12.02 27.45 19.23
C ALA A 710 -13.25 27.96 18.48
N GLU A 711 -13.31 29.26 18.18
CA GLU A 711 -14.39 29.88 17.38
C GLU A 711 -14.46 29.28 15.97
N ILE A 712 -13.32 29.13 15.30
CA ILE A 712 -13.24 28.45 13.98
C ILE A 712 -13.76 27.00 14.07
N SER A 713 -13.49 26.31 15.18
CA SER A 713 -13.95 24.93 15.38
C SER A 713 -15.46 24.87 15.64
N ARG A 714 -16.02 25.81 16.44
CA ARG A 714 -17.47 25.93 16.64
C ARG A 714 -18.20 26.19 15.33
N TYR A 715 -17.70 27.13 14.52
CA TYR A 715 -18.27 27.44 13.21
C TYR A 715 -18.25 26.25 12.25
N LYS A 716 -17.15 25.47 12.22
CA LYS A 716 -17.07 24.25 11.40
C LYS A 716 -18.08 23.18 11.81
N LEU A 717 -18.24 22.96 13.12
CA LEU A 717 -19.19 21.99 13.64
C LEU A 717 -20.63 22.41 13.36
N TRP A 718 -20.93 23.70 13.53
CA TRP A 718 -22.22 24.30 13.21
C TRP A 718 -22.62 24.12 11.74
N LEU A 719 -21.70 24.38 10.79
CA LEU A 719 -21.92 24.12 9.36
C LEU A 719 -22.12 22.63 9.05
N GLU A 720 -21.29 21.76 9.65
CA GLU A 720 -21.38 20.31 9.42
C GLU A 720 -22.71 19.71 9.90
N GLN A 721 -23.30 20.32 10.93
CA GLN A 721 -24.55 19.91 11.56
C GLN A 721 -25.81 20.46 10.87
N GLY A 722 -25.69 21.31 9.86
CA GLY A 722 -26.84 21.99 9.27
C GLY A 722 -27.50 22.97 10.25
N TYR A 723 -26.69 23.64 11.08
CA TYR A 723 -27.09 24.71 12.01
C TYR A 723 -27.95 24.30 13.21
N ILE A 724 -28.20 23.00 13.38
CA ILE A 724 -29.02 22.45 14.45
C ILE A 724 -28.21 21.62 15.44
N SER A 725 -28.71 21.51 16.67
CA SER A 725 -28.15 20.63 17.70
C SER A 725 -28.52 19.17 17.40
N PRO A 726 -27.55 18.24 17.35
CA PRO A 726 -27.81 16.84 17.01
C PRO A 726 -28.69 16.10 18.02
N TYR A 727 -28.79 16.61 19.24
CA TYR A 727 -29.51 15.97 20.34
C TYR A 727 -30.95 16.45 20.51
N THR A 728 -31.27 17.64 20.01
CA THR A 728 -32.57 18.31 20.23
C THR A 728 -33.26 18.72 18.93
N LYS A 729 -32.55 18.75 17.79
CA LYS A 729 -32.97 19.41 16.53
C LYS A 729 -33.23 20.91 16.64
N GLU A 730 -32.95 21.51 17.78
CA GLU A 730 -33.12 22.95 17.97
C GLU A 730 -32.07 23.73 17.21
N ILE A 731 -32.45 24.90 16.74
CA ILE A 731 -31.57 25.77 15.96
C ILE A 731 -30.54 26.40 16.88
N ILE A 732 -29.30 26.43 16.41
CA ILE A 732 -28.20 27.14 17.03
C ILE A 732 -28.05 28.46 16.27
N PRO A 733 -28.51 29.60 16.79
CA PRO A 733 -28.36 30.87 16.11
C PRO A 733 -26.88 31.26 16.02
N LEU A 734 -26.45 31.77 14.86
CA LEU A 734 -25.07 32.22 14.68
C LEU A 734 -24.67 33.29 15.73
N SER A 735 -25.63 34.11 16.15
CA SER A 735 -25.42 35.15 17.18
C SER A 735 -25.02 34.57 18.55
N ARG A 736 -25.52 33.37 18.88
CA ARG A 736 -25.27 32.70 20.16
C ARG A 736 -24.28 31.54 20.07
N LEU A 737 -23.84 31.16 18.88
CA LEU A 737 -22.84 30.10 18.68
C LEU A 737 -21.54 30.30 19.49
N PHE A 738 -21.16 31.56 19.71
CA PHE A 738 -19.96 31.94 20.47
C PHE A 738 -20.23 32.28 21.95
N SER A 739 -21.48 32.19 22.40
CA SER A 739 -21.84 32.41 23.81
C SER A 739 -21.47 31.20 24.68
N ILE A 740 -21.78 31.30 25.97
CA ILE A 740 -21.66 30.20 26.94
C ILE A 740 -22.80 29.18 26.82
N ASP A 741 -23.86 29.50 26.07
CA ASP A 741 -25.08 28.67 25.95
C ASP A 741 -24.82 27.41 25.11
N TYR A 742 -23.75 27.41 24.30
CA TYR A 742 -23.36 26.28 23.44
C TYR A 742 -21.91 25.87 23.66
N GLN A 743 -21.69 24.57 23.73
CA GLN A 743 -20.38 23.96 23.98
C GLN A 743 -20.04 22.91 22.95
N ILE A 744 -18.73 22.74 22.72
CA ILE A 744 -18.21 21.64 21.92
C ILE A 744 -18.24 20.40 22.81
N GLU A 745 -19.02 19.42 22.40
CA GLU A 745 -19.25 18.15 23.09
C GLU A 745 -18.47 17.02 22.41
N HIS A 746 -18.04 16.02 23.19
CA HIS A 746 -17.37 14.81 22.70
C HIS A 746 -18.34 13.63 22.63
N ILE A 747 -18.79 13.33 21.41
CA ILE A 747 -19.80 12.31 21.07
C ILE A 747 -19.62 11.03 21.88
N ILE A 748 -18.41 10.48 21.85
CA ILE A 748 -17.97 9.48 22.80
C ILE A 748 -17.02 10.18 23.79
N PRO A 749 -17.29 10.10 25.11
CA PRO A 749 -16.51 10.78 26.14
C PRO A 749 -15.02 10.52 25.97
N GLN A 750 -14.22 11.57 26.08
CA GLN A 750 -12.78 11.48 25.88
C GLN A 750 -12.11 10.55 26.91
N SER A 751 -12.71 10.41 28.09
CA SER A 751 -12.39 9.46 29.18
C SER A 751 -12.45 7.99 28.76
N ARG A 752 -13.35 7.68 27.83
CA ARG A 752 -13.66 6.35 27.35
C ARG A 752 -13.09 6.10 25.95
N TYR A 753 -13.01 7.13 25.11
CA TYR A 753 -12.55 7.07 23.73
C TYR A 753 -11.58 8.21 23.40
N PHE A 754 -10.28 7.88 23.35
CA PHE A 754 -9.16 8.81 23.18
C PHE A 754 -9.03 9.44 21.77
N ASP A 755 -10.16 9.86 21.18
CA ASP A 755 -10.23 10.58 19.92
C ASP A 755 -10.69 12.03 20.15
N ASN A 756 -9.75 12.97 20.02
CA ASN A 756 -10.00 14.41 20.13
C ASN A 756 -10.19 15.09 18.76
N SER A 757 -10.39 14.29 17.69
CA SER A 757 -10.61 14.79 16.33
C SER A 757 -12.00 15.39 16.16
N LEU A 758 -12.19 16.20 15.10
CA LEU A 758 -13.50 16.76 14.74
C LEU A 758 -14.56 15.68 14.46
N SER A 759 -14.16 14.45 14.11
CA SER A 759 -15.09 13.33 13.93
C SER A 759 -15.65 12.76 15.24
N ASN A 760 -15.13 13.17 16.40
CA ASN A 760 -15.69 12.83 17.71
C ASN A 760 -16.22 14.07 18.44
N LYS A 761 -16.51 15.15 17.72
CA LYS A 761 -16.99 16.41 18.32
C LYS A 761 -18.25 16.93 17.65
N ILE A 762 -19.17 17.46 18.41
CA ILE A 762 -20.34 18.22 17.93
C ILE A 762 -20.47 19.51 18.73
N ILE A 763 -21.36 20.41 18.31
CA ILE A 763 -21.80 21.56 19.10
C ILE A 763 -23.25 21.33 19.54
N CYS A 764 -23.52 21.45 20.82
CA CYS A 764 -24.85 21.35 21.42
C CYS A 764 -25.00 22.34 22.60
N GLU A 765 -26.19 22.41 23.16
CA GLU A 765 -26.53 23.23 24.33
C GLU A 765 -25.67 22.80 25.54
N SER A 766 -25.14 23.78 26.27
CA SER A 766 -24.23 23.55 27.40
C SER A 766 -24.84 22.66 28.50
N GLU A 767 -26.13 22.83 28.77
CA GLU A 767 -26.88 22.07 29.77
C GLU A 767 -27.09 20.62 29.32
N VAL A 768 -27.30 20.39 28.02
CA VAL A 768 -27.42 19.04 27.45
C VAL A 768 -26.07 18.33 27.50
N ASN A 769 -24.98 19.03 27.18
CA ASN A 769 -23.62 18.51 27.32
C ASN A 769 -23.31 18.11 28.78
N GLN A 770 -23.69 18.95 29.76
CA GLN A 770 -23.53 18.64 31.18
C GLN A 770 -24.34 17.42 31.61
N LEU A 771 -25.57 17.25 31.13
CA LEU A 771 -26.42 16.11 31.45
C LEU A 771 -25.92 14.79 30.87
N LYS A 772 -25.24 14.81 29.72
CA LYS A 772 -24.66 13.63 29.10
C LYS A 772 -23.49 13.06 29.93
N ASP A 773 -22.65 13.94 30.45
CA ASP A 773 -21.48 13.60 31.26
C ASP A 773 -20.60 12.50 30.58
N ASN A 774 -20.33 11.38 31.26
CA ASN A 774 -19.43 10.32 30.79
C ASN A 774 -20.14 9.18 30.01
N ARG A 775 -21.32 9.46 29.45
CA ARG A 775 -22.08 8.52 28.58
C ARG A 775 -21.80 8.76 27.11
N THR A 776 -21.93 7.73 26.27
CA THR A 776 -21.92 7.94 24.80
C THR A 776 -23.19 8.69 24.38
N ALA A 777 -23.14 9.35 23.22
CA ALA A 777 -24.32 10.04 22.68
C ALA A 777 -25.56 9.13 22.56
N TYR A 778 -25.32 7.87 22.19
CA TYR A 778 -26.37 6.86 22.04
C TYR A 778 -26.90 6.36 23.39
N GLU A 779 -26.01 6.03 24.35
CA GLU A 779 -26.38 5.69 25.73
C GLU A 779 -27.22 6.81 26.37
N PHE A 780 -26.78 8.06 26.23
CA PHE A 780 -27.44 9.23 26.80
C PHE A 780 -28.89 9.41 26.28
N LEU A 781 -29.09 9.38 24.97
CA LEU A 781 -30.41 9.58 24.38
C LEU A 781 -31.34 8.37 24.60
N LYS A 782 -30.78 7.17 24.77
CA LYS A 782 -31.53 5.97 25.13
C LYS A 782 -32.08 6.04 26.55
N ASP A 783 -31.29 6.52 27.50
CA ASP A 783 -31.68 6.62 28.91
C ASP A 783 -32.67 7.78 29.16
N GLU A 784 -32.46 8.94 28.54
CA GLU A 784 -33.23 10.16 28.82
C GLU A 784 -34.47 10.32 27.92
N ASN A 785 -34.56 9.54 26.83
CA ASN A 785 -35.67 9.40 25.88
C ASN A 785 -36.81 10.46 25.95
N GLY A 786 -36.61 11.61 25.31
CA GLY A 786 -37.65 12.64 25.23
C GLY A 786 -37.73 13.62 26.40
N ARG A 787 -36.79 13.57 27.35
CA ARG A 787 -36.72 14.49 28.49
C ARG A 787 -36.63 15.95 28.05
N ILE A 788 -37.33 16.81 28.78
CA ILE A 788 -37.27 18.26 28.62
C ILE A 788 -36.17 18.81 29.54
N VAL A 789 -35.23 19.53 28.95
CA VAL A 789 -34.11 20.18 29.63
C VAL A 789 -34.36 21.68 29.67
N ALA A 790 -34.35 22.27 30.86
CA ALA A 790 -34.41 23.72 31.04
C ALA A 790 -33.04 24.34 30.73
N LEU A 791 -33.02 25.35 29.87
CA LEU A 791 -31.83 26.11 29.50
C LEU A 791 -31.70 27.36 30.39
N SER A 792 -30.47 27.82 30.61
CA SER A 792 -30.16 29.02 31.39
C SER A 792 -30.78 30.32 30.84
N ASN A 793 -31.28 30.31 29.60
CA ASN A 793 -31.95 31.44 28.96
C ASN A 793 -33.48 31.49 29.17
N GLY A 794 -34.05 30.61 30.00
CA GLY A 794 -35.48 30.54 30.29
C GLY A 794 -36.32 29.73 29.30
N ASN A 795 -35.70 29.19 28.23
CA ASN A 795 -36.36 28.26 27.30
C ASN A 795 -36.14 26.80 27.75
N SER A 796 -36.93 25.88 27.20
CA SER A 796 -36.79 24.44 27.43
C SER A 796 -36.65 23.71 26.09
N VAL A 797 -35.72 22.76 26.02
CA VAL A 797 -35.48 21.94 24.81
C VAL A 797 -35.82 20.48 25.10
N LYS A 798 -36.39 19.80 24.10
CA LYS A 798 -36.74 18.38 24.22
C LYS A 798 -35.67 17.52 23.55
N LEU A 799 -35.14 16.54 24.27
CA LEU A 799 -34.22 15.56 23.70
C LEU A 799 -34.95 14.67 22.67
N LEU A 800 -34.27 14.30 21.60
CA LEU A 800 -34.82 13.39 20.60
C LEU A 800 -35.00 11.98 21.19
N ASN A 801 -36.01 11.27 20.71
CA ASN A 801 -36.08 9.83 20.90
C ASN A 801 -35.10 9.12 19.93
N ILE A 802 -34.80 7.84 20.20
CA ILE A 802 -33.76 7.10 19.48
C ILE A 802 -34.05 7.06 17.97
N GLU A 803 -35.29 6.75 17.56
CA GLU A 803 -35.66 6.71 16.13
C GLU A 803 -35.45 8.08 15.45
N GLN A 804 -35.88 9.17 16.08
CA GLN A 804 -35.69 10.52 15.52
C GLN A 804 -34.22 10.94 15.48
N TYR A 805 -33.41 10.47 16.43
CA TYR A 805 -31.97 10.74 16.50
C TYR A 805 -31.19 9.95 15.44
N GLU A 806 -31.51 8.67 15.23
CA GLU A 806 -30.89 7.82 14.22
C GLU A 806 -31.14 8.35 12.80
N ASP A 807 -32.39 8.74 12.51
CA ASP A 807 -32.78 9.35 11.24
C ASP A 807 -32.06 10.68 11.01
N HIS A 808 -32.04 11.53 12.04
CA HIS A 808 -31.36 12.82 11.98
C HIS A 808 -29.86 12.67 11.70
N CYS A 809 -29.18 11.79 12.45
CA CYS A 809 -27.77 11.54 12.28
C CYS A 809 -27.46 10.98 10.88
N SER A 810 -28.28 10.03 10.41
CA SER A 810 -28.14 9.39 9.11
C SER A 810 -28.35 10.34 7.93
N GLN A 811 -29.19 11.36 8.08
CA GLN A 811 -29.43 12.39 7.07
C GLN A 811 -28.25 13.36 6.96
N TYR A 812 -27.82 13.97 8.07
CA TYR A 812 -26.84 15.06 8.07
C TYR A 812 -25.38 14.58 8.02
N PHE A 813 -25.05 13.45 8.67
CA PHE A 813 -23.67 12.94 8.74
C PHE A 813 -23.36 11.82 7.73
N LYS A 814 -24.24 11.54 6.74
CA LYS A 814 -24.07 10.48 5.73
C LYS A 814 -22.72 10.51 5.01
N LYS A 815 -22.20 11.71 4.75
CA LYS A 815 -20.92 11.93 4.05
C LYS A 815 -19.71 11.70 4.98
N ASN A 816 -19.86 11.85 6.30
CA ASN A 816 -18.82 11.65 7.31
C ASN A 816 -19.05 10.35 8.10
N ARG A 817 -18.74 9.21 7.46
CA ARG A 817 -19.00 7.86 8.01
C ARG A 817 -18.39 7.60 9.39
N THR A 818 -17.23 8.19 9.70
CA THR A 818 -16.56 8.02 11.00
C THR A 818 -17.37 8.70 12.11
N LYS A 819 -17.82 9.93 11.86
CA LYS A 819 -18.61 10.71 12.81
C LYS A 819 -20.00 10.10 13.03
N LEU A 820 -20.65 9.68 11.94
CA LEU A 820 -21.91 8.93 11.99
C LEU A 820 -21.78 7.65 12.83
N LYS A 821 -20.69 6.88 12.62
CA LYS A 821 -20.45 5.68 13.42
C LYS A 821 -20.30 6.01 14.91
N ASN A 822 -19.57 7.07 15.26
CA ASN A 822 -19.39 7.46 16.66
C ASN A 822 -20.71 7.92 17.31
N LEU A 823 -21.56 8.66 16.58
CA LEU A 823 -22.88 9.14 17.05
C LEU A 823 -23.85 8.00 17.33
N LEU A 824 -23.76 6.91 16.56
CA LEU A 824 -24.63 5.73 16.64
C LEU A 824 -23.98 4.56 17.41
N SER A 825 -22.85 4.78 18.08
CA SER A 825 -22.14 3.71 18.81
C SER A 825 -22.65 3.64 20.25
N GLU A 826 -23.24 2.51 20.63
CA GLU A 826 -23.55 2.21 22.03
C GLU A 826 -22.24 1.89 22.80
N ASP A 827 -21.37 1.07 22.21
CA ASP A 827 -20.07 0.69 22.78
C ASP A 827 -18.89 1.56 22.30
N ILE A 828 -17.80 1.56 23.08
CA ILE A 828 -16.53 2.21 22.73
C ILE A 828 -15.81 1.39 21.63
N PRO A 829 -15.45 1.97 20.48
CA PRO A 829 -14.70 1.24 19.45
C PRO A 829 -13.26 0.88 19.88
N GLU A 830 -12.99 -0.40 20.16
CA GLU A 830 -11.65 -0.89 20.59
C GLU A 830 -10.53 -0.75 19.52
N GLY A 831 -10.89 -0.52 18.26
CA GLY A 831 -9.97 -0.66 17.13
C GLY A 831 -9.06 0.55 16.82
N PHE A 832 -9.29 1.73 17.42
CA PHE A 832 -8.71 2.98 16.90
C PHE A 832 -7.36 3.37 17.53
N ILE A 833 -7.17 3.13 18.83
CA ILE A 833 -5.96 3.54 19.61
C ILE A 833 -4.68 2.96 18.97
N ASN A 834 -4.75 1.73 18.48
CA ASN A 834 -3.63 1.06 17.82
C ASN A 834 -3.32 1.59 16.42
N ARG A 835 -4.24 2.30 15.74
CA ARG A 835 -4.10 2.65 14.32
C ARG A 835 -3.20 3.88 14.09
N GLN A 836 -3.22 4.86 15.00
CA GLN A 836 -2.34 6.04 14.90
C GLN A 836 -0.89 5.75 15.36
N LEU A 837 -0.71 4.92 16.40
CA LEU A 837 0.62 4.51 16.89
C LEU A 837 1.40 3.67 15.87
N ASN A 838 0.68 2.94 15.02
CA ASN A 838 1.26 1.99 14.06
C ASN A 838 1.75 2.62 12.76
N ASP A 839 1.53 3.91 12.53
CA ASP A 839 1.80 4.53 11.25
C ASP A 839 3.25 5.07 11.12
N SER A 840 4.24 4.23 11.44
CA SER A 840 5.65 4.40 11.03
C SER A 840 6.49 3.10 10.99
N ARG A 841 5.82 1.93 11.11
CA ARG A 841 6.39 0.62 11.48
C ARG A 841 7.76 0.23 10.89
N TYR A 842 8.03 0.37 9.59
CA TYR A 842 9.27 -0.20 9.04
C TYR A 842 10.51 0.66 9.28
N ILE A 843 10.48 1.95 8.93
CA ILE A 843 11.63 2.86 9.09
C ILE A 843 11.93 3.05 10.58
N SER A 844 10.88 3.30 11.36
CA SER A 844 11.00 3.46 12.79
C SER A 844 11.56 2.22 13.45
N LYS A 845 11.12 1.02 13.05
CA LYS A 845 11.68 -0.22 13.57
C LYS A 845 13.14 -0.41 13.16
N LEU A 846 13.52 -0.03 11.94
CA LEU A 846 14.90 -0.11 11.48
C LEU A 846 15.81 0.86 12.26
N ILE A 847 15.47 2.15 12.33
CA ILE A 847 16.25 3.16 13.05
C ILE A 847 16.31 2.79 14.53
N LYS A 848 15.16 2.44 15.15
CA LYS A 848 15.15 2.01 16.55
C LYS A 848 16.03 0.79 16.78
N SER A 849 15.99 -0.21 15.90
CA SER A 849 16.85 -1.39 16.03
C SER A 849 18.34 -1.03 15.90
N LEU A 850 18.71 -0.09 15.02
CA LEU A 850 20.11 0.31 14.82
C LEU A 850 20.62 1.17 15.99
N LEU A 851 19.85 2.15 16.44
CA LEU A 851 20.17 2.97 17.62
C LEU A 851 20.15 2.14 18.91
N SER A 852 19.30 1.12 18.98
CA SER A 852 19.30 0.15 20.09
C SER A 852 20.54 -0.74 20.11
N ASN A 853 21.42 -0.71 19.10
CA ASN A 853 22.72 -1.38 19.23
C ASN A 853 23.72 -0.52 20.04
N ILE A 854 23.47 0.79 20.17
CA ILE A 854 24.41 1.76 20.77
C ILE A 854 24.22 1.83 22.29
N VAL A 855 22.97 2.03 22.75
CA VAL A 855 22.65 2.29 24.17
C VAL A 855 22.10 1.08 24.91
N ARG A 856 22.41 -0.13 24.44
CA ARG A 856 21.88 -1.37 25.00
C ARG A 856 22.68 -1.86 26.21
N ASP A 857 21.96 -2.32 27.21
CA ASP A 857 22.52 -2.96 28.39
C ASP A 857 22.90 -4.43 28.14
N ASP A 858 23.94 -4.88 28.84
CA ASP A 858 24.43 -6.25 28.73
C ASP A 858 23.35 -7.22 29.29
N GLY A 859 22.91 -8.18 28.47
CA GLY A 859 21.84 -9.13 28.82
C GLY A 859 20.42 -8.72 28.40
N GLU A 860 20.20 -7.50 27.91
CA GLU A 860 18.88 -7.05 27.43
C GLU A 860 18.48 -7.75 26.12
N LYS A 861 17.40 -8.56 26.15
CA LYS A 861 16.94 -9.39 25.02
C LYS A 861 15.89 -8.72 24.11
N ASP A 862 15.35 -7.58 24.53
CA ASP A 862 14.28 -6.89 23.81
C ASP A 862 14.75 -6.26 22.50
N ALA A 863 13.84 -6.19 21.52
CA ALA A 863 14.15 -5.64 20.19
C ALA A 863 14.41 -4.12 20.22
N THR A 864 13.87 -3.41 21.20
CA THR A 864 14.11 -1.98 21.46
C THR A 864 14.59 -1.86 22.89
N THR A 865 15.72 -1.20 23.10
CA THR A 865 16.27 -1.00 24.44
C THR A 865 15.44 -0.01 25.25
N LYS A 866 15.41 -0.18 26.57
CA LYS A 866 14.79 0.77 27.52
C LYS A 866 15.41 2.17 27.43
N ARG A 867 16.69 2.29 27.05
CA ARG A 867 17.41 3.57 26.93
C ARG A 867 17.23 4.27 25.57
N LEU A 868 16.22 3.84 24.80
CA LEU A 868 15.84 4.50 23.55
C LEU A 868 14.41 5.03 23.65
N ILE A 869 14.27 6.33 23.87
CA ILE A 869 12.95 6.97 24.01
C ILE A 869 12.43 7.47 22.66
N PRO A 870 11.30 6.92 22.17
CA PRO A 870 10.62 7.48 21.02
C PRO A 870 9.75 8.68 21.43
N VAL A 871 10.04 9.85 20.89
CA VAL A 871 9.25 11.06 21.12
C VAL A 871 8.33 11.32 19.93
N THR A 872 7.11 11.82 20.19
CA THR A 872 6.18 12.22 19.13
C THR A 872 6.22 13.74 18.93
N GLY A 873 6.10 14.21 17.68
CA GLY A 873 6.13 15.65 17.41
C GLY A 873 5.01 16.47 18.08
N ALA A 874 3.92 15.84 18.52
CA ALA A 874 2.91 16.48 19.34
C ALA A 874 3.46 16.83 20.74
N ILE A 875 4.19 15.89 21.35
CA ILE A 875 4.88 16.09 22.64
C ILE A 875 5.95 17.17 22.49
N THR A 876 6.81 17.05 21.46
CA THR A 876 7.84 18.06 21.15
C THR A 876 7.22 19.46 21.02
N SER A 877 6.11 19.58 20.30
CA SER A 877 5.43 20.87 20.10
C SER A 877 4.83 21.45 21.37
N LYS A 878 4.27 20.61 22.26
CA LYS A 878 3.71 21.05 23.55
C LYS A 878 4.80 21.52 24.51
N LEU A 879 5.86 20.72 24.69
CA LEU A 879 6.99 21.10 25.56
C LEU A 879 7.68 22.37 25.06
N LYS A 880 7.90 22.49 23.75
CA LYS A 880 8.46 23.69 23.12
C LYS A 880 7.63 24.95 23.37
N HIS A 881 6.30 24.82 23.45
CA HIS A 881 5.43 25.93 23.80
C HIS A 881 5.51 26.28 25.29
N ASP A 882 5.39 25.28 26.17
CA ASP A 882 5.38 25.49 27.62
C ASP A 882 6.73 25.99 28.15
N TRP A 883 7.84 25.61 27.51
CA TRP A 883 9.18 26.09 27.84
C TRP A 883 9.53 27.46 27.23
N GLY A 884 8.58 28.16 26.60
CA GLY A 884 8.79 29.51 26.05
C GLY A 884 9.72 29.57 24.83
N LEU A 885 10.05 28.43 24.23
CA LEU A 885 11.00 28.36 23.10
C LEU A 885 10.41 28.85 21.77
N ASN A 886 9.09 28.88 21.63
CA ASN A 886 8.43 29.47 20.45
C ASN A 886 8.69 30.97 20.35
N ASP A 887 8.72 31.67 21.48
CA ASP A 887 8.94 33.12 21.51
C ASP A 887 10.40 33.44 21.20
N LYS A 888 11.34 32.67 21.78
CA LYS A 888 12.76 32.76 21.45
C LYS A 888 13.06 32.42 20.00
N TRP A 889 12.33 31.46 19.41
CA TRP A 889 12.41 31.21 17.97
C TRP A 889 11.95 32.42 17.15
N ASN A 890 10.87 33.08 17.54
CA ASN A 890 10.39 34.30 16.88
C ASN A 890 11.43 35.42 16.95
N GLU A 891 12.09 35.62 18.10
CA GLU A 891 13.19 36.59 18.25
C GLU A 891 14.35 36.32 17.27
N ILE A 892 14.74 35.05 17.08
CA ILE A 892 15.83 34.65 16.17
C ILE A 892 15.51 35.00 14.70
N ILE A 893 14.23 34.90 14.30
CA ILE A 893 13.80 35.19 12.92
C ILE A 893 13.41 36.65 12.69
N THR A 894 13.08 37.40 13.75
CA THR A 894 12.64 38.81 13.70
C THR A 894 13.53 39.72 12.84
N PRO A 895 14.88 39.67 12.89
CA PRO A 895 15.73 40.52 12.06
C PRO A 895 15.43 40.42 10.56
N ARG A 896 14.97 39.26 10.09
CA ARG A 896 14.58 39.05 8.69
C ARG A 896 13.31 39.83 8.32
N PHE A 897 12.33 39.85 9.21
CA PHE A 897 11.07 40.57 9.01
C PHE A 897 11.26 42.09 9.11
N LYS A 898 12.09 42.55 10.06
CA LYS A 898 12.51 43.96 10.12
C LYS A 898 13.17 44.42 8.81
N ARG A 899 14.10 43.61 8.28
CA ARG A 899 14.75 43.89 6.99
C ARG A 899 13.76 43.89 5.82
N LEU A 900 12.74 43.04 5.83
CA LEU A 900 11.71 43.03 4.79
C LEU A 900 10.89 44.33 4.81
N ASN A 901 10.44 44.79 5.98
CA ASN A 901 9.77 46.09 6.11
C ASN A 901 10.64 47.24 5.56
N THR A 902 11.94 47.23 5.86
CA THR A 902 12.89 48.24 5.32
C THR A 902 13.00 48.16 3.80
N LEU A 903 13.05 46.96 3.22
CA LEU A 903 13.17 46.78 1.77
C LEU A 903 11.89 47.14 1.00
N THR A 904 10.72 46.89 1.60
CA THR A 904 9.43 47.19 0.97
C THR A 904 8.90 48.58 1.31
N ASN A 905 9.53 49.31 2.25
CA ASN A 905 9.00 50.54 2.83
C ASN A 905 7.55 50.37 3.35
N THR A 906 7.24 49.20 3.90
CA THR A 906 5.92 48.90 4.49
C THR A 906 6.05 48.31 5.89
N ASN A 907 4.94 48.27 6.64
CA ASN A 907 4.86 47.56 7.92
C ASN A 907 4.16 46.20 7.78
N ASP A 908 4.04 45.67 6.56
CA ASP A 908 3.24 44.48 6.28
C ASP A 908 3.86 43.20 6.84
N PHE A 909 5.17 43.19 7.14
CA PHE A 909 5.88 42.03 7.68
C PHE A 909 6.09 42.09 9.21
N GLY A 910 5.59 43.13 9.87
CA GLY A 910 5.50 43.19 11.32
C GLY A 910 5.53 44.62 11.85
N TYR A 911 5.27 44.78 13.14
CA TYR A 911 5.31 46.08 13.82
C TYR A 911 5.88 45.94 15.23
N TRP A 912 6.34 47.05 15.78
CA TRP A 912 6.73 47.13 17.19
C TRP A 912 5.47 47.25 18.05
N ASP A 913 5.29 46.35 19.01
CA ASP A 913 4.17 46.38 19.95
C ASP A 913 4.67 46.77 21.34
N ASP A 914 4.34 47.99 21.75
CA ASP A 914 4.73 48.56 23.04
C ASP A 914 4.12 47.82 24.23
N LYS A 915 3.00 47.11 24.06
CA LYS A 915 2.34 46.36 25.15
C LYS A 915 3.14 45.14 25.59
N ILE A 916 3.87 44.52 24.67
CA ILE A 916 4.72 43.36 24.94
C ILE A 916 6.21 43.70 24.85
N ASN A 917 6.54 44.98 24.59
CA ASN A 917 7.87 45.50 24.36
C ASN A 917 8.69 44.64 23.37
N ALA A 918 8.05 44.21 22.28
CA ALA A 918 8.65 43.29 21.32
C ALA A 918 8.11 43.49 19.90
N PHE A 919 8.93 43.13 18.90
CA PHE A 919 8.54 43.19 17.49
C PHE A 919 7.66 41.98 17.13
N ARG A 920 6.40 42.23 16.75
CA ARG A 920 5.48 41.21 16.28
C ARG A 920 5.73 40.89 14.81
N THR A 921 6.21 39.69 14.53
CA THR A 921 6.39 39.20 13.15
C THR A 921 5.03 38.81 12.54
N GLN A 922 4.70 39.37 11.38
CA GLN A 922 3.49 39.02 10.65
C GLN A 922 3.81 38.66 9.20
N VAL A 923 2.91 37.93 8.55
CA VAL A 923 3.04 37.55 7.14
C VAL A 923 1.82 38.13 6.45
N PRO A 924 1.99 38.95 5.39
CA PRO A 924 0.87 39.55 4.67
C PRO A 924 -0.12 38.48 4.18
N ASP A 925 -1.42 38.77 4.22
CA ASP A 925 -2.46 37.80 3.85
C ASP A 925 -2.36 37.30 2.40
N ALA A 926 -1.82 38.14 1.51
CA ALA A 926 -1.54 37.76 0.12
C ALA A 926 -0.52 36.62 -0.02
N ILE A 927 0.40 36.46 0.95
CA ILE A 927 1.50 35.48 0.94
C ILE A 927 1.33 34.43 2.04
N SER A 928 0.39 34.63 2.98
CA SER A 928 0.15 33.70 4.10
C SER A 928 -0.29 32.31 3.62
N ARG A 929 -0.99 32.22 2.48
CA ARG A 929 -1.43 30.96 1.88
C ARG A 929 -0.25 30.10 1.43
N GLY A 930 0.00 29.01 2.16
CA GLY A 930 1.07 28.04 1.85
C GLY A 930 2.45 28.42 2.38
N PHE A 931 2.55 29.48 3.20
CA PHE A 931 3.80 29.91 3.81
C PHE A 931 3.95 29.37 5.24
N ASN A 932 5.10 28.74 5.53
CA ASN A 932 5.39 28.23 6.87
C ASN A 932 6.59 28.96 7.50
N LYS A 933 6.32 29.77 8.53
CA LYS A 933 7.33 30.51 9.31
C LYS A 933 8.46 29.62 9.85
N LYS A 934 8.21 28.34 10.16
CA LYS A 934 9.26 27.42 10.67
C LYS A 934 10.32 27.10 9.60
N ARG A 935 9.96 27.12 8.32
CA ARG A 935 10.84 26.65 7.23
C ARG A 935 11.80 27.70 6.68
N ILE A 936 11.71 28.94 7.14
CA ILE A 936 12.60 30.03 6.69
C ILE A 936 14.03 29.90 7.22
N ASP A 937 14.22 29.11 8.28
CA ASP A 937 15.51 28.92 8.94
C ASP A 937 15.63 27.48 9.46
N HIS A 938 16.69 26.76 9.07
CA HIS A 938 16.85 25.34 9.41
C HIS A 938 17.24 25.10 10.88
N ARG A 939 17.59 26.14 11.67
CA ARG A 939 17.90 25.99 13.10
C ARG A 939 16.74 25.45 13.92
N HIS A 940 15.50 25.49 13.40
CA HIS A 940 14.36 24.86 14.08
C HIS A 940 14.55 23.36 14.29
N HIS A 941 15.31 22.67 13.43
CA HIS A 941 15.64 21.26 13.62
C HIS A 941 16.54 21.03 14.85
N ALA A 942 17.50 21.92 15.08
CA ALA A 942 18.35 21.86 16.28
C ALA A 942 17.55 22.21 17.55
N LEU A 943 16.66 23.20 17.45
CA LEU A 943 15.73 23.54 18.54
C LEU A 943 14.82 22.36 18.90
N ASP A 944 14.22 21.71 17.90
CA ASP A 944 13.37 20.53 18.12
C ASP A 944 14.21 19.37 18.71
N ALA A 945 15.46 19.17 18.25
CA ALA A 945 16.38 18.17 18.81
C ALA A 945 16.74 18.43 20.29
N LEU A 946 16.95 19.69 20.68
CA LEU A 946 17.16 20.09 22.07
C LEU A 946 15.94 19.74 22.94
N VAL A 947 14.73 20.03 22.45
CA VAL A 947 13.48 19.70 23.15
C VAL A 947 13.32 18.20 23.30
N ILE A 948 13.64 17.43 22.25
CA ILE A 948 13.61 15.97 22.27
C ILE A 948 14.60 15.42 23.29
N ALA A 949 15.82 15.97 23.37
CA ALA A 949 16.82 15.56 24.34
C ALA A 949 16.38 15.81 25.80
N CYS A 950 15.71 16.93 26.07
CA CYS A 950 15.19 17.26 27.41
C CYS A 950 13.88 16.54 27.76
N CYS A 951 13.22 15.89 26.79
CA CYS A 951 11.98 15.15 27.01
C CYS A 951 12.28 13.80 27.66
N THR A 952 11.76 13.58 28.87
CA THR A 952 11.98 12.32 29.63
C THR A 952 10.85 11.32 29.46
N GLN A 953 11.07 10.06 29.83
CA GLN A 953 10.03 9.02 29.84
C GLN A 953 8.82 9.40 30.73
N LYS A 954 9.04 10.20 31.78
CA LYS A 954 7.95 10.74 32.62
C LYS A 954 7.04 11.67 31.83
N HIS A 955 7.60 12.55 31.00
CA HIS A 955 6.82 13.43 30.12
C HIS A 955 5.98 12.61 29.12
N THR A 956 6.59 11.60 28.49
CA THR A 956 5.87 10.74 27.53
C THR A 956 4.77 9.95 28.22
N ASN A 957 5.03 9.37 29.39
CA ASN A 957 4.04 8.60 30.13
C ASN A 957 2.90 9.48 30.63
N TYR A 958 3.22 10.67 31.16
CA TYR A 958 2.23 11.60 31.68
C TYR A 958 1.34 12.17 30.56
N LEU A 959 1.92 12.64 29.45
CA LEU A 959 1.14 13.10 28.30
C LEU A 959 0.32 11.97 27.67
N SER A 960 0.88 10.75 27.61
CA SER A 960 0.11 9.59 27.14
C SER A 960 -1.03 9.24 28.11
N ALA A 961 -0.82 9.38 29.41
CA ALA A 961 -1.84 9.16 30.44
C ALA A 961 -2.92 10.25 30.44
N LEU A 962 -2.54 11.51 30.23
CA LEU A 962 -3.47 12.63 30.03
C LEU A 962 -4.29 12.45 28.76
N HIS A 963 -3.66 12.02 27.66
CA HIS A 963 -4.37 11.65 26.44
C HIS A 963 -5.22 10.38 26.62
N ALA A 964 -4.89 9.55 27.60
CA ALA A 964 -5.62 8.34 27.98
C ALA A 964 -6.56 8.54 29.20
N GLU A 965 -6.78 9.80 29.62
CA GLU A 965 -7.55 10.21 30.82
C GLU A 965 -7.41 9.32 32.06
N LYS A 966 -6.25 8.67 32.22
CA LYS A 966 -5.88 8.00 33.46
C LYS A 966 -5.27 9.06 34.35
N GLU A 967 -5.93 9.35 35.47
CA GLU A 967 -5.40 10.31 36.44
C GLU A 967 -4.15 9.75 37.13
N ASN A 968 -2.99 9.96 36.51
CA ASN A 968 -1.72 9.60 37.10
C ASN A 968 -1.19 10.77 37.94
N PHE A 969 -1.84 10.99 39.09
CA PHE A 969 -1.57 12.12 39.98
C PHE A 969 -0.11 12.19 40.46
N GLY A 970 0.56 11.03 40.59
CA GLY A 970 1.93 10.96 41.13
C GLY A 970 3.02 11.59 40.25
N LEU A 971 2.75 11.91 38.97
CA LEU A 971 3.73 12.56 38.09
C LEU A 971 3.57 14.09 38.02
N ARG A 972 2.46 14.65 38.52
CA ARG A 972 2.12 16.08 38.43
C ARG A 972 3.13 16.95 39.20
N ASP A 973 3.48 16.55 40.42
CA ASP A 973 4.50 17.20 41.27
C ASP A 973 5.84 17.42 40.56
N SER A 974 6.29 16.41 39.83
CA SER A 974 7.61 16.41 39.20
C SER A 974 7.65 17.08 37.81
N LEU A 975 6.49 17.35 37.20
CA LEU A 975 6.41 17.78 35.80
C LEU A 975 5.69 19.11 35.60
N LEU A 976 4.76 19.48 36.48
CA LEU A 976 3.91 20.67 36.30
C LEU A 976 4.24 21.76 37.32
N ILE A 977 4.02 23.01 36.93
CA ILE A 977 4.22 24.17 37.80
C ILE A 977 3.02 24.30 38.74
N LYS A 978 3.26 24.53 40.04
CA LYS A 978 2.21 24.88 41.01
C LYS A 978 2.01 26.40 41.02
N ASN A 979 0.77 26.86 41.05
CA ASN A 979 0.45 28.27 41.25
C ASN A 979 0.56 28.65 42.74
N GLU A 980 0.43 29.94 43.05
CA GLU A 980 0.51 30.48 44.42
C GLU A 980 -0.57 29.90 45.38
N GLN A 981 -1.63 29.32 44.82
CA GLN A 981 -2.74 28.69 45.56
C GLN A 981 -2.54 27.17 45.74
N GLY A 982 -1.39 26.61 45.33
CA GLY A 982 -1.07 25.19 45.46
C GLY A 982 -1.66 24.27 44.37
N HIS A 983 -2.35 24.83 43.37
CA HIS A 983 -2.94 24.09 42.25
C HIS A 983 -1.95 23.88 41.10
N TYR A 984 -1.98 22.70 40.47
CA TYR A 984 -1.17 22.40 39.28
C TYR A 984 -1.68 23.14 38.05
N THR A 985 -0.77 23.84 37.38
CA THR A 985 -1.02 24.47 36.08
C THR A 985 -0.94 23.46 34.93
N LYS A 986 -1.40 23.87 33.74
CA LYS A 986 -1.27 23.08 32.49
C LYS A 986 0.12 23.20 31.83
N HIS A 987 1.08 23.85 32.49
CA HIS A 987 2.41 24.13 31.97
C HIS A 987 3.47 23.24 32.62
N PHE A 988 4.39 22.73 31.80
CA PHE A 988 5.50 21.91 32.27
C PHE A 988 6.60 22.76 32.90
N GLN A 989 7.24 22.22 33.93
CA GLN A 989 8.46 22.78 34.51
C GLN A 989 9.56 22.84 33.45
N ILE A 990 10.35 23.92 33.47
CA ILE A 990 11.51 24.07 32.60
C ILE A 990 12.63 23.09 33.01
N PRO A 991 13.44 22.57 32.07
CA PRO A 991 14.50 21.62 32.39
C PRO A 991 15.54 22.15 33.40
N TRP A 992 15.92 23.42 33.27
CA TRP A 992 16.77 24.15 34.23
C TRP A 992 16.48 25.66 34.13
N ASN A 993 16.96 26.42 35.14
CA ASN A 993 16.83 27.87 35.16
C ASN A 993 17.53 28.50 33.93
N ASN A 994 16.91 29.51 33.32
CA ASN A 994 17.42 30.19 32.10
C ASN A 994 17.48 29.32 30.83
N PHE A 995 16.90 28.11 30.82
CA PHE A 995 16.90 27.21 29.67
C PHE A 995 16.58 27.87 28.32
N ALA A 996 15.51 28.67 28.26
CA ALA A 996 15.08 29.32 27.03
C ALA A 996 16.08 30.38 26.52
N ILE A 997 16.77 31.06 27.44
CA ILE A 997 17.77 32.10 27.12
C ILE A 997 19.04 31.44 26.59
N GLU A 998 19.50 30.39 27.27
CA GLU A 998 20.68 29.63 26.84
C GLU A 998 20.45 28.93 25.50
N ALA A 999 19.28 28.33 25.30
CA ALA A 999 18.88 27.71 24.04
C ALA A 999 18.99 28.70 22.88
N LYS A 1000 18.48 29.93 23.07
CA LYS A 1000 18.60 31.01 22.08
C LYS A 1000 20.07 31.34 21.79
N ALA A 1001 20.87 31.59 22.83
CA ALA A 1001 22.27 31.97 22.67
C ALA A 1001 23.09 30.92 21.91
N GLN A 1002 22.84 29.63 22.13
CA GLN A 1002 23.50 28.54 21.41
C GLN A 1002 23.00 28.41 19.96
N LEU A 1003 21.70 28.60 19.72
CA LEU A 1003 21.14 28.59 18.36
C LEU A 1003 21.65 29.76 17.52
N GLU A 1004 21.94 30.90 18.12
CA GLU A 1004 22.54 32.06 17.43
C GLU A 1004 23.99 31.79 17.00
N LYS A 1005 24.73 30.98 17.75
CA LYS A 1005 26.08 30.51 17.39
C LYS A 1005 26.08 29.41 16.31
N THR A 1006 24.92 28.85 15.98
CA THR A 1006 24.80 27.74 15.02
C THR A 1006 24.83 28.24 13.58
N ILE A 1007 25.80 27.78 12.79
CA ILE A 1007 25.92 28.10 11.36
C ILE A 1007 24.95 27.23 10.54
N VAL A 1008 24.13 27.87 9.70
CA VAL A 1008 23.24 27.17 8.76
C VAL A 1008 23.81 27.21 7.35
N SER A 1009 24.17 26.04 6.83
CA SER A 1009 24.49 25.89 5.41
C SER A 1009 23.27 25.46 4.61
N PHE A 1010 22.93 26.18 3.54
CA PHE A 1010 21.95 25.72 2.56
C PHE A 1010 22.66 24.99 1.43
N LYS A 1011 22.38 23.69 1.28
CA LYS A 1011 22.90 22.92 0.16
C LYS A 1011 22.36 23.47 -1.15
N GLN A 1012 23.23 24.00 -2.00
CA GLN A 1012 22.86 24.36 -3.37
C GLN A 1012 22.55 23.09 -4.17
N ASN A 1013 21.27 22.86 -4.49
CA ASN A 1013 20.82 21.72 -5.29
C ASN A 1013 20.99 21.95 -6.82
N LEU A 1014 22.02 22.70 -7.21
CA LEU A 1014 22.36 23.02 -8.60
C LEU A 1014 23.31 21.99 -9.23
N ARG A 1015 23.77 20.99 -8.47
CA ARG A 1015 24.77 20.02 -8.97
C ARG A 1015 24.23 19.18 -10.12
N VAL A 1016 24.61 19.55 -11.35
CA VAL A 1016 24.25 18.86 -12.60
C VAL A 1016 25.09 17.60 -12.81
N ILE A 1017 26.36 17.63 -12.38
CA ILE A 1017 27.35 16.55 -12.62
C ILE A 1017 27.97 16.00 -11.32
N ASN A 1018 28.32 14.72 -11.31
CA ASN A 1018 29.00 14.02 -10.21
C ASN A 1018 30.07 13.05 -10.72
N LYS A 1019 31.17 12.85 -9.97
CA LYS A 1019 32.15 11.81 -10.31
C LYS A 1019 31.51 10.41 -10.20
N THR A 1020 31.67 9.56 -11.20
CA THR A 1020 31.15 8.18 -11.20
C THR A 1020 32.10 7.25 -10.45
N ASN A 1021 31.53 6.21 -9.82
CA ASN A 1021 32.29 5.12 -9.19
C ASN A 1021 31.83 3.76 -9.74
N ASN A 1022 31.67 3.69 -11.07
CA ASN A 1022 31.15 2.51 -11.74
C ASN A 1022 32.19 1.39 -11.71
N LYS A 1023 31.71 0.16 -11.41
CA LYS A 1023 32.50 -1.06 -11.55
C LYS A 1023 31.76 -2.02 -12.49
N THR A 1024 32.48 -2.67 -13.39
CA THR A 1024 31.90 -3.59 -14.37
C THR A 1024 32.56 -4.96 -14.30
N TRP A 1025 31.80 -6.02 -14.55
CA TRP A 1025 32.37 -7.37 -14.62
C TRP A 1025 33.08 -7.56 -15.96
N GLN A 1026 34.38 -7.76 -15.94
CA GLN A 1026 35.23 -7.96 -17.11
C GLN A 1026 36.00 -9.27 -17.00
N TRP A 1027 36.31 -9.89 -18.14
CA TRP A 1027 37.22 -11.03 -18.18
C TRP A 1027 38.64 -10.49 -18.19
N VAL A 1028 39.37 -10.70 -17.10
CA VAL A 1028 40.74 -10.24 -16.91
C VAL A 1028 41.66 -11.45 -17.06
N PRO A 1029 42.71 -11.36 -17.90
CA PRO A 1029 43.71 -12.42 -17.99
C PRO A 1029 44.39 -12.59 -16.64
N GLN A 1030 44.53 -13.84 -16.20
CA GLN A 1030 45.31 -14.22 -15.04
C GLN A 1030 46.75 -14.50 -15.49
N GLU A 1031 47.69 -14.52 -14.55
CA GLU A 1031 49.11 -14.75 -14.81
C GLU A 1031 49.40 -16.07 -15.53
N ASN A 1032 48.52 -17.07 -15.39
CA ASN A 1032 48.60 -18.37 -16.07
C ASN A 1032 47.96 -18.40 -17.48
N GLY A 1033 47.57 -17.24 -18.04
CA GLY A 1033 46.89 -17.14 -19.33
C GLY A 1033 45.40 -17.47 -19.31
N ALA A 1034 44.84 -17.98 -18.21
CA ALA A 1034 43.41 -18.21 -18.07
C ALA A 1034 42.66 -16.90 -17.83
N PHE A 1035 41.45 -16.75 -18.34
CA PHE A 1035 40.63 -15.56 -18.08
C PHE A 1035 39.70 -15.77 -16.89
N LYS A 1036 39.62 -14.78 -15.99
CA LYS A 1036 38.69 -14.80 -14.86
C LYS A 1036 37.82 -13.56 -14.85
N LYS A 1037 36.55 -13.75 -14.47
CA LYS A 1037 35.58 -12.66 -14.42
C LYS A 1037 35.70 -11.89 -13.11
N GLU A 1038 36.14 -10.63 -13.19
CA GLU A 1038 36.40 -9.78 -12.03
C GLU A 1038 35.69 -8.42 -12.15
N LEU A 1039 35.44 -7.77 -11.02
CA LEU A 1039 34.72 -6.50 -10.96
C LEU A 1039 35.71 -5.32 -11.03
N VAL A 1040 35.97 -4.82 -12.23
CA VAL A 1040 36.97 -3.79 -12.52
C VAL A 1040 36.36 -2.40 -12.43
N LYS A 1041 37.05 -1.46 -11.76
CA LYS A 1041 36.65 -0.05 -11.68
C LYS A 1041 36.87 0.64 -13.02
N GLN A 1042 35.89 1.42 -13.47
CA GLN A 1042 36.02 2.19 -14.71
C GLN A 1042 36.99 3.37 -14.49
N THR A 1043 38.20 3.27 -15.05
CA THR A 1043 39.26 4.29 -14.94
C THR A 1043 39.45 5.12 -16.20
N ILE A 1044 38.89 4.68 -17.34
CA ILE A 1044 39.05 5.34 -18.64
C ILE A 1044 37.97 6.42 -18.84
N GLY A 1045 38.39 7.67 -19.05
CA GLY A 1045 37.55 8.83 -19.39
C GLY A 1045 37.23 9.78 -18.23
N ASN A 1046 36.72 10.98 -18.57
CA ASN A 1046 36.18 11.95 -17.62
C ASN A 1046 34.86 11.41 -17.02
N ASN A 1047 35.00 10.74 -15.87
CA ASN A 1047 33.96 10.02 -15.14
C ASN A 1047 32.89 10.94 -14.53
N TRP A 1048 32.15 11.71 -15.32
CA TRP A 1048 31.05 12.57 -14.84
C TRP A 1048 29.68 12.00 -15.21
N ALA A 1049 28.80 11.80 -14.23
CA ALA A 1049 27.40 11.45 -14.44
C ALA A 1049 26.50 12.68 -14.31
N ILE A 1050 25.64 12.86 -15.30
CA ILE A 1050 24.59 13.87 -15.32
C ILE A 1050 23.41 13.39 -14.46
N ARG A 1051 22.93 14.22 -13.52
CA ARG A 1051 21.89 13.87 -12.54
C ARG A 1051 20.48 14.37 -12.89
N LYS A 1052 20.35 15.18 -13.94
CA LYS A 1052 19.07 15.75 -14.39
C LYS A 1052 18.85 15.43 -15.87
N PRO A 1053 17.60 15.27 -16.33
CA PRO A 1053 17.33 15.24 -17.75
C PRO A 1053 17.88 16.51 -18.40
N MET A 1054 18.77 16.35 -19.40
CA MET A 1054 19.42 17.47 -20.09
C MET A 1054 18.44 18.27 -20.96
N HIS A 1055 17.32 17.66 -21.31
CA HIS A 1055 16.24 18.24 -22.09
C HIS A 1055 14.92 17.63 -21.63
N LYS A 1056 13.80 18.28 -21.95
CA LYS A 1056 12.47 17.65 -21.87
C LYS A 1056 12.43 16.49 -22.87
N GLU A 1057 11.61 15.47 -22.62
CA GLU A 1057 11.51 14.29 -23.50
C GLU A 1057 11.07 14.64 -24.93
N THR A 1058 10.49 15.82 -25.15
CA THR A 1058 9.84 16.25 -26.39
C THR A 1058 10.63 17.31 -27.18
N VAL A 1059 11.93 17.10 -27.43
CA VAL A 1059 12.71 17.98 -28.33
C VAL A 1059 13.37 17.16 -29.44
N SER A 1060 12.55 16.54 -30.30
CA SER A 1060 13.00 16.02 -31.58
C SER A 1060 12.19 16.70 -32.68
N GLY A 1061 12.82 17.59 -33.46
CA GLY A 1061 12.24 18.11 -34.71
C GLY A 1061 11.84 19.60 -34.76
N PHE A 1062 12.25 20.46 -33.83
CA PHE A 1062 12.03 21.91 -34.00
C PHE A 1062 13.00 22.48 -35.04
N VAL A 1063 12.59 22.46 -36.31
CA VAL A 1063 13.28 23.15 -37.41
C VAL A 1063 12.57 24.49 -37.64
N LYS A 1064 13.20 25.59 -37.23
CA LYS A 1064 12.72 26.94 -37.55
C LYS A 1064 13.25 27.30 -38.93
N ILE A 1065 12.52 26.93 -39.97
CA ILE A 1065 12.82 27.42 -41.32
C ILE A 1065 12.46 28.91 -41.29
N LYS A 1066 13.47 29.79 -41.38
CA LYS A 1066 13.22 31.18 -41.74
C LYS A 1066 12.60 31.14 -43.13
N LYS A 1067 11.35 31.57 -43.25
CA LYS A 1067 10.83 32.00 -44.54
C LYS A 1067 11.55 33.32 -44.84
N ASP A 1068 12.41 33.30 -45.84
CA ASP A 1068 12.83 34.52 -46.53
C ASP A 1068 11.65 35.11 -47.31
#